data_AF-A0A2E0XS55-F1
#
_entry.id   AF-A0A2E0XS55-F1
#
_cell.length_a   1.000
_cell.length_b   1.000
_cell.length_c   1.000
_cell.angle_alpha   90.00
_cell.angle_beta   90.00
_cell.angle_gamma   90.00
#
_symmetry.space_group_name_H-M   'P 1'
#
loop_
_entity.id
_entity.type
_entity.pdbx_description
1 polymer ?
#
loop_
_entity_poly.entity_id
_entity_poly.type
_entity_poly.pdbx_seq_one_letter_code
_entity_poly.pdbx_strand_id
1 'polypeptide(L)'
;MPVDVGPIDSLPADERWVYPRYLGFRPADGQVCQLNPPRFCWPFSPQVIPAGKLSPHSRFSLRVGATPALDRPIIAVDNISYNFYNALPSLPHAGHWFWQIIYYSGQRQTSKSQIRSFELTPDAVAWDRSGWQKEQLDVRLSRHPRIIFTPENRSDLLALRANDPESNRIAQQAVALAKADLQSDWFINFPANDNDRSAYFSFSRWSQRLHNMAFAYILTQDGKFLAVTDRLRQLAGYPPGGYASPEGIGSAHKFSTKITEHLGVAFDWLYHHLSDEERETIQNSLEWRISHTLNHFSWLKDGKINPKGIAVSGTSHAWENITWTLTGALAVVEHCPSASQFMNLALNYLVGVGSGFAQDEGWNESASYSPWRFGSLVAVSIYAGMTIPDLYLERNPFFHRLGQFFLYQIPVGVLRPAWGDAGYQYRYPELGQLAYLRKLAYFTGDRRLLQARRSWQDALASGKVSSMTLGQPEIEEITDYPRPWMEYALKYFFPSFQAETAPDRTQIFPVAGWAMGYSQPPDRLESFRQGVGFVTNCRPRGGYSRSHQSNGGFELFAYGQTIATGGSSRSNRDVVARSSQSHNLVLINGQGQSENEGNPDFPNAGRILTWKEKRHTDTNGPDFVHLCSDLRNAYLQHPHPHRQHYLRHFMFVRDRHFVVYDDLALLPQAQPALFSCLPCAS
;
A
#
# COMPACT_ATOMS: atom_id res chain seq x y z
N MET A 1 22.67 -35.46 -12.57
CA MET A 1 21.65 -36.22 -11.82
C MET A 1 20.34 -35.47 -11.94
N PRO A 2 19.21 -36.16 -12.25
CA PRO A 2 17.88 -35.56 -12.19
C PRO A 2 17.61 -35.03 -10.77
N VAL A 3 16.92 -33.90 -10.66
CA VAL A 3 16.47 -33.34 -9.38
C VAL A 3 15.14 -34.00 -9.05
N ASP A 4 15.10 -34.87 -8.06
CA ASP A 4 13.85 -35.40 -7.52
C ASP A 4 13.27 -34.37 -6.53
N VAL A 5 12.11 -33.84 -6.87
CA VAL A 5 11.37 -32.86 -6.05
C VAL A 5 10.46 -33.54 -5.02
N GLY A 6 10.30 -34.86 -5.08
CA GLY A 6 9.37 -35.63 -4.25
C GLY A 6 7.90 -35.26 -4.50
N PRO A 7 6.95 -35.75 -3.68
CA PRO A 7 5.57 -35.28 -3.72
C PRO A 7 5.53 -33.78 -3.39
N ILE A 8 4.66 -33.07 -4.11
CA ILE A 8 4.44 -31.64 -3.94
C ILE A 8 2.94 -31.47 -3.65
N ASP A 9 2.61 -31.13 -2.41
CA ASP A 9 1.22 -30.90 -2.02
C ASP A 9 0.72 -29.57 -2.58
N SER A 10 -0.50 -29.57 -3.12
CA SER A 10 -1.17 -28.33 -3.49
C SER A 10 -1.48 -27.52 -2.24
N LEU A 11 -1.23 -26.21 -2.30
CA LEU A 11 -1.74 -25.28 -1.30
C LEU A 11 -3.27 -25.42 -1.22
N PRO A 12 -3.85 -25.36 -0.01
CA PRO A 12 -5.30 -25.37 0.14
C PRO A 12 -5.89 -24.18 -0.62
N ALA A 13 -7.12 -24.35 -1.11
CA ALA A 13 -7.83 -23.24 -1.73
C ALA A 13 -8.04 -22.12 -0.71
N ASP A 14 -7.58 -20.90 -1.05
CA ASP A 14 -7.70 -19.74 -0.19
C ASP A 14 -8.82 -18.81 -0.70
N GLU A 15 -9.82 -18.51 0.14
CA GLU A 15 -10.91 -17.59 -0.23
C GLU A 15 -10.41 -16.19 -0.62
N ARG A 16 -9.21 -15.77 -0.17
CA ARG A 16 -8.62 -14.48 -0.54
C ARG A 16 -8.27 -14.42 -2.02
N TRP A 17 -8.04 -15.57 -2.67
CA TRP A 17 -7.86 -15.66 -4.11
C TRP A 17 -9.17 -15.47 -4.88
N VAL A 18 -10.34 -15.52 -4.24
CA VAL A 18 -11.65 -15.45 -4.91
C VAL A 18 -12.10 -13.99 -5.00
N TYR A 19 -12.24 -13.52 -6.22
CA TYR A 19 -12.58 -12.15 -6.60
C TYR A 19 -11.76 -11.11 -5.83
N PRO A 20 -10.42 -11.20 -5.85
CA PRO A 20 -9.55 -10.46 -4.95
C PRO A 20 -9.64 -8.95 -5.14
N ARG A 21 -10.17 -8.49 -6.28
CA ARG A 21 -10.42 -7.07 -6.60
C ARG A 21 -11.52 -6.43 -5.75
N TYR A 22 -12.35 -7.24 -5.10
CA TYR A 22 -13.38 -6.80 -4.18
C TYR A 22 -12.94 -7.02 -2.74
N LEU A 23 -13.53 -6.27 -1.82
CA LEU A 23 -13.37 -6.51 -0.40
C LEU A 23 -14.06 -7.83 -0.04
N GLY A 24 -13.24 -8.84 0.23
CA GLY A 24 -13.66 -10.19 0.60
C GLY A 24 -13.78 -10.39 2.10
N PHE A 25 -14.04 -11.64 2.48
CA PHE A 25 -14.04 -12.07 3.87
C PHE A 25 -12.60 -12.19 4.37
N ARG A 26 -12.31 -11.53 5.51
CA ARG A 26 -11.11 -11.75 6.31
C ARG A 26 -11.50 -11.83 7.79
N PRO A 27 -10.93 -12.77 8.57
CA PRO A 27 -10.08 -13.87 8.11
C PRO A 27 -10.85 -14.80 7.16
N ALA A 28 -10.18 -15.31 6.13
CA ALA A 28 -10.79 -16.27 5.20
C ALA A 28 -11.16 -17.56 5.93
N ASP A 29 -12.12 -18.33 5.39
CA ASP A 29 -12.48 -19.62 5.98
C ASP A 29 -11.26 -20.56 6.04
N GLY A 30 -11.03 -21.15 7.20
CA GLY A 30 -9.87 -22.00 7.49
C GLY A 30 -8.53 -21.26 7.58
N GLN A 31 -8.51 -19.92 7.57
CA GLN A 31 -7.26 -19.17 7.62
C GLN A 31 -6.50 -19.38 8.93
N VAL A 32 -5.21 -19.71 8.84
CA VAL A 32 -4.28 -19.66 9.97
C VAL A 32 -3.82 -18.21 10.17
N CYS A 33 -4.11 -17.66 11.34
CA CYS A 33 -3.90 -16.26 11.69
C CYS A 33 -2.76 -16.13 12.70
N GLN A 34 -1.79 -15.26 12.38
CA GLN A 34 -0.66 -14.91 13.25
C GLN A 34 -0.86 -13.55 13.95
N LEU A 35 -2.10 -13.04 13.97
CA LEU A 35 -2.46 -11.77 14.60
C LEU A 35 -3.71 -11.95 15.47
N ASN A 36 -3.66 -11.45 16.71
CA ASN A 36 -4.74 -11.58 17.69
C ASN A 36 -5.25 -10.20 18.19
N PRO A 37 -6.50 -9.81 17.91
CA PRO A 37 -7.48 -10.54 17.12
C PRO A 37 -7.14 -10.47 15.62
N PRO A 38 -7.67 -11.36 14.77
CA PRO A 38 -7.52 -11.22 13.32
C PRO A 38 -8.11 -9.93 12.77
N ARG A 39 -7.81 -9.61 11.51
CA ARG A 39 -8.40 -8.46 10.83
C ARG A 39 -9.74 -8.86 10.23
N PHE A 40 -10.80 -8.16 10.62
CA PHE A 40 -12.16 -8.45 10.16
C PHE A 40 -12.61 -7.49 9.06
N CYS A 41 -12.92 -8.04 7.89
CA CYS A 41 -13.64 -7.38 6.82
C CYS A 41 -14.50 -8.38 6.05
N TRP A 42 -15.54 -7.89 5.39
CA TRP A 42 -16.47 -8.72 4.63
C TRP A 42 -17.02 -7.95 3.43
N PRO A 43 -17.62 -8.61 2.44
CA PRO A 43 -18.26 -7.90 1.34
C PRO A 43 -19.49 -7.15 1.82
N PHE A 44 -19.78 -6.00 1.19
CA PHE A 44 -20.88 -5.13 1.59
C PHE A 44 -22.27 -5.80 1.45
N SER A 45 -22.36 -6.79 0.56
CA SER A 45 -23.47 -7.73 0.42
C SER A 45 -23.05 -9.14 0.86
N PRO A 46 -23.98 -10.09 1.07
CA PRO A 46 -23.60 -11.48 1.35
C PRO A 46 -22.75 -12.12 0.25
N GLN A 47 -22.92 -11.70 -0.99
CA GLN A 47 -22.07 -12.07 -2.13
C GLN A 47 -20.88 -11.11 -2.26
N VAL A 48 -19.72 -11.64 -2.64
CA VAL A 48 -18.49 -10.86 -2.87
C VAL A 48 -18.66 -9.87 -4.03
N ILE A 49 -19.23 -10.33 -5.14
CA ILE A 49 -19.66 -9.46 -6.23
C ILE A 49 -21.09 -9.01 -5.92
N PRO A 50 -21.33 -7.71 -5.68
CA PRO A 50 -22.67 -7.24 -5.37
C PRO A 50 -23.65 -7.44 -6.52
N ALA A 51 -24.82 -7.98 -6.22
CA ALA A 51 -25.95 -8.01 -7.14
C ALA A 51 -26.85 -6.78 -6.89
N GLY A 52 -26.88 -5.85 -7.84
CA GLY A 52 -27.79 -4.70 -7.81
C GLY A 52 -27.31 -3.48 -7.00
N LYS A 53 -28.25 -2.64 -6.56
CA LYS A 53 -27.96 -1.34 -5.92
C LYS A 53 -27.63 -1.52 -4.44
N LEU A 54 -26.53 -0.92 -3.99
CA LEU A 54 -26.11 -0.91 -2.59
C LEU A 54 -26.64 0.32 -1.83
N SER A 55 -27.09 0.12 -0.59
CA SER A 55 -27.63 1.17 0.27
C SER A 55 -26.60 1.65 1.29
N PRO A 56 -26.48 2.97 1.54
CA PRO A 56 -25.62 3.50 2.61
C PRO A 56 -26.19 3.24 4.01
N HIS A 57 -27.46 2.83 4.11
CA HIS A 57 -28.13 2.53 5.38
C HIS A 57 -27.99 1.05 5.78
N SER A 58 -27.21 0.27 5.03
CA SER A 58 -26.90 -1.09 5.44
C SER A 58 -26.15 -1.09 6.78
N ARG A 59 -26.56 -1.99 7.68
CA ARG A 59 -25.89 -2.20 8.97
C ARG A 59 -25.44 -3.64 9.07
N PHE A 60 -24.44 -3.87 9.91
CA PHE A 60 -23.87 -5.18 10.14
C PHE A 60 -23.76 -5.50 11.62
N SER A 61 -23.85 -6.77 11.94
CA SER A 61 -23.45 -7.30 13.23
C SER A 61 -22.34 -8.34 13.04
N LEU A 62 -21.28 -8.24 13.83
CA LEU A 62 -20.20 -9.21 13.91
C LEU A 62 -20.40 -10.12 15.11
N ARG A 63 -20.24 -11.43 14.90
CA ARG A 63 -20.23 -12.46 15.93
C ARG A 63 -18.96 -13.28 15.80
N VAL A 64 -18.21 -13.46 16.89
CA VAL A 64 -17.03 -14.35 16.96
C VAL A 64 -17.15 -15.20 18.22
N GLY A 65 -16.88 -16.51 18.12
CA GLY A 65 -16.96 -17.43 19.26
C GLY A 65 -16.12 -18.69 19.06
N ALA A 66 -15.93 -19.44 20.14
CA ALA A 66 -15.15 -20.69 20.13
C ALA A 66 -15.95 -21.89 19.59
N THR A 67 -17.26 -21.76 19.41
CA THR A 67 -18.15 -22.82 18.88
C THR A 67 -18.82 -22.38 17.58
N PRO A 68 -19.10 -23.32 16.66
CA PRO A 68 -19.74 -23.00 15.40
C PRO A 68 -21.20 -22.53 15.54
N ALA A 69 -21.85 -22.80 16.68
CA ALA A 69 -23.24 -22.37 16.91
C ALA A 69 -23.37 -20.85 17.11
N LEU A 70 -22.31 -20.18 17.59
CA LEU A 70 -22.30 -18.74 17.92
C LEU A 70 -23.48 -18.28 18.79
N ASP A 71 -23.97 -19.17 19.66
CA ASP A 71 -25.02 -18.93 20.65
C ASP A 71 -24.53 -18.05 21.80
N ARG A 72 -23.25 -18.18 22.16
CA ARG A 72 -22.54 -17.38 23.16
C ARG A 72 -21.27 -16.77 22.56
N PRO A 73 -21.41 -15.75 21.69
CA PRO A 73 -20.27 -15.10 21.06
C PRO A 73 -19.39 -14.41 22.11
N ILE A 74 -18.07 -14.55 21.96
CA ILE A 74 -17.06 -13.83 22.75
C ILE A 74 -16.94 -12.39 22.28
N ILE A 75 -17.08 -12.16 20.97
CA ILE A 75 -17.22 -10.81 20.39
C ILE A 75 -18.61 -10.72 19.77
N ALA A 76 -19.41 -9.76 20.25
CA ALA A 76 -20.69 -9.39 19.68
C ALA A 76 -20.72 -7.87 19.49
N VAL A 77 -20.63 -7.43 18.24
CA VAL A 77 -20.71 -6.01 17.88
C VAL A 77 -21.91 -5.82 16.96
N ASP A 78 -22.75 -4.84 17.28
CA ASP A 78 -23.98 -4.55 16.55
C ASP A 78 -23.93 -3.15 15.92
N ASN A 79 -24.86 -2.88 15.00
CA ASN A 79 -25.05 -1.57 14.37
C ASN A 79 -23.83 -0.99 13.63
N ILE A 80 -22.92 -1.85 13.17
CA ILE A 80 -21.72 -1.44 12.44
C ILE A 80 -22.14 -0.79 11.11
N SER A 81 -21.65 0.43 10.85
CA SER A 81 -22.01 1.21 9.66
C SER A 81 -21.21 0.84 8.39
N TYR A 82 -20.16 0.05 8.54
CA TYR A 82 -19.18 -0.22 7.50
C TYR A 82 -18.79 -1.71 7.51
N ASN A 83 -18.36 -2.24 6.37
CA ASN A 83 -18.16 -3.67 6.15
C ASN A 83 -16.77 -4.19 6.56
N PHE A 84 -16.27 -3.64 7.66
CA PHE A 84 -15.00 -3.99 8.31
C PHE A 84 -15.07 -3.50 9.75
N TYR A 85 -14.52 -4.21 10.74
CA TYR A 85 -14.54 -3.71 12.12
C TYR A 85 -13.37 -4.26 12.90
N ASN A 86 -12.53 -3.36 13.40
CA ASN A 86 -11.20 -3.72 13.90
C ASN A 86 -10.84 -3.01 15.19
N ALA A 87 -11.77 -2.27 15.78
CA ALA A 87 -11.66 -1.80 17.15
C ALA A 87 -12.03 -2.93 18.14
N LEU A 88 -11.20 -3.97 18.20
CA LEU A 88 -11.53 -5.24 18.88
C LEU A 88 -10.49 -5.63 19.94
N PRO A 89 -10.92 -6.23 21.07
CA PRO A 89 -10.00 -6.79 22.05
C PRO A 89 -9.38 -8.09 21.52
N SER A 90 -8.20 -8.44 22.04
CA SER A 90 -7.59 -9.75 21.75
C SER A 90 -8.47 -10.90 22.23
N LEU A 91 -8.46 -11.99 21.47
CA LEU A 91 -9.12 -13.24 21.83
C LEU A 91 -8.35 -13.93 22.97
N PRO A 92 -9.05 -14.61 23.90
CA PRO A 92 -8.47 -15.11 25.13
C PRO A 92 -7.50 -16.29 24.96
N HIS A 93 -7.53 -17.01 23.83
CA HIS A 93 -6.66 -18.17 23.59
C HIS A 93 -6.40 -18.42 22.10
N ALA A 94 -5.28 -19.09 21.82
CA ALA A 94 -4.97 -19.69 20.54
C ALA A 94 -5.87 -20.90 20.25
N GLY A 95 -5.97 -21.32 18.98
CA GLY A 95 -6.79 -22.44 18.53
C GLY A 95 -7.91 -22.02 17.58
N HIS A 96 -8.94 -22.86 17.47
CA HIS A 96 -10.02 -22.68 16.49
C HIS A 96 -11.10 -21.71 16.96
N TRP A 97 -11.52 -20.85 16.04
CA TRP A 97 -12.54 -19.83 16.24
C TRP A 97 -13.50 -19.80 15.06
N PHE A 98 -14.72 -19.34 15.32
CA PHE A 98 -15.79 -19.22 14.34
C PHE A 98 -16.31 -17.78 14.32
N TRP A 99 -16.75 -17.32 13.15
CA TRP A 99 -17.32 -15.98 13.01
C TRP A 99 -18.40 -15.90 11.92
N GLN A 100 -19.30 -14.93 12.07
CA GLN A 100 -20.41 -14.67 11.15
C GLN A 100 -20.76 -13.18 11.10
N ILE A 101 -21.23 -12.75 9.94
CA ILE A 101 -21.84 -11.43 9.74
C ILE A 101 -23.35 -11.57 9.55
N ILE A 102 -24.10 -10.71 10.24
CA ILE A 102 -25.52 -10.52 10.03
C ILE A 102 -25.72 -9.19 9.30
N TYR A 103 -26.51 -9.21 8.22
CA TYR A 103 -26.76 -8.05 7.37
C TYR A 103 -28.15 -7.48 7.64
N TYR A 104 -28.24 -6.15 7.67
CA TYR A 104 -29.48 -5.43 7.89
C TYR A 104 -29.66 -4.35 6.81
N SER A 105 -30.91 -4.07 6.47
CA SER A 105 -31.32 -2.89 5.73
C SER A 105 -32.17 -2.02 6.67
N GLY A 106 -31.61 -0.90 7.12
CA GLY A 106 -32.16 -0.20 8.28
C GLY A 106 -32.13 -1.11 9.51
N GLN A 107 -33.27 -1.29 10.17
CA GLN A 107 -33.40 -2.17 11.35
C GLN A 107 -33.77 -3.62 11.00
N ARG A 108 -34.13 -3.91 9.75
CA ARG A 108 -34.59 -5.24 9.33
C ARG A 108 -33.40 -6.11 8.96
N GLN A 109 -33.25 -7.27 9.62
CA GLN A 109 -32.31 -8.30 9.19
C GLN A 109 -32.70 -8.81 7.80
N THR A 110 -31.75 -8.78 6.87
CA THR A 110 -31.96 -9.24 5.49
C THR A 110 -31.34 -10.60 5.22
N SER A 111 -30.19 -10.90 5.84
CA SER A 111 -29.45 -12.15 5.58
C SER A 111 -28.35 -12.39 6.61
N LYS A 112 -27.73 -13.57 6.55
CA LYS A 112 -26.54 -13.94 7.33
C LYS A 112 -25.47 -14.49 6.37
N SER A 113 -24.19 -14.25 6.68
CA SER A 113 -23.10 -14.95 6.00
C SER A 113 -23.08 -16.43 6.40
N GLN A 114 -22.36 -17.25 5.63
CA GLN A 114 -21.90 -18.54 6.16
C GLN A 114 -21.04 -18.30 7.42
N ILE A 115 -21.06 -19.28 8.32
CA ILE A 115 -20.18 -19.32 9.49
C ILE A 115 -18.82 -19.75 8.97
N ARG A 116 -17.82 -18.92 9.21
CA ARG A 116 -16.43 -19.17 8.83
C ARG A 116 -15.61 -19.54 10.03
N SER A 117 -14.54 -20.26 9.80
CA SER A 117 -13.56 -20.65 10.81
C SER A 117 -12.21 -20.00 10.54
N PHE A 118 -11.41 -19.83 11.59
CA PHE A 118 -9.99 -19.54 11.50
C PHE A 118 -9.26 -20.19 12.67
N GLU A 119 -7.95 -20.37 12.52
CA GLU A 119 -7.09 -20.84 13.60
C GLU A 119 -6.16 -19.71 14.03
N LEU A 120 -6.09 -19.44 15.33
CA LEU A 120 -5.13 -18.51 15.90
C LEU A 120 -3.90 -19.29 16.37
N THR A 121 -2.72 -18.97 15.87
CA THR A 121 -1.50 -19.66 16.28
C THR A 121 -1.10 -19.31 17.72
N PRO A 122 -0.41 -20.21 18.45
CA PRO A 122 0.08 -19.92 19.81
C PRO A 122 1.01 -18.70 19.91
N ASP A 123 1.72 -18.40 18.82
CA ASP A 123 2.67 -17.29 18.69
C ASP A 123 2.06 -16.05 18.01
N ALA A 124 0.74 -16.01 17.80
CA ALA A 124 0.08 -14.89 17.17
C ALA A 124 0.34 -13.58 17.92
N VAL A 125 0.68 -12.52 17.18
CA VAL A 125 0.98 -11.19 17.74
C VAL A 125 -0.27 -10.63 18.41
N ALA A 126 -0.21 -10.47 19.74
CA ALA A 126 -1.27 -9.86 20.52
C ALA A 126 -1.30 -8.34 20.29
N TRP A 127 -2.41 -7.89 19.71
CA TRP A 127 -2.67 -6.49 19.40
C TRP A 127 -4.11 -6.15 19.79
N ASP A 128 -4.29 -5.76 21.05
CA ASP A 128 -5.57 -5.22 21.53
C ASP A 128 -5.85 -3.88 20.85
N ARG A 129 -6.99 -3.81 20.18
CA ARG A 129 -7.44 -2.66 19.40
C ARG A 129 -8.76 -2.11 19.95
N SER A 130 -9.14 -2.40 21.18
CA SER A 130 -10.42 -1.93 21.74
C SER A 130 -10.40 -0.46 22.21
N GLY A 131 -9.22 0.15 22.37
CA GLY A 131 -9.03 1.42 23.10
C GLY A 131 -8.92 2.73 22.30
N TRP A 132 -9.25 2.74 21.01
CA TRP A 132 -9.01 3.92 20.14
C TRP A 132 -10.27 4.52 19.51
N GLN A 133 -11.45 4.27 20.09
CA GLN A 133 -12.65 5.01 19.69
C GLN A 133 -12.51 6.49 20.10
N LYS A 134 -13.15 7.42 19.37
CA LYS A 134 -12.98 8.87 19.60
C LYS A 134 -13.19 9.25 21.07
N GLU A 135 -14.25 8.73 21.69
CA GLU A 135 -14.63 9.00 23.07
C GLU A 135 -13.50 8.65 24.06
N GLN A 136 -12.62 7.71 23.68
CA GLN A 136 -11.44 7.31 24.46
C GLN A 136 -10.21 8.16 24.13
N LEU A 137 -10.21 8.85 23.00
CA LEU A 137 -9.11 9.69 22.50
C LEU A 137 -9.33 11.20 22.72
N ASP A 138 -10.51 11.62 23.19
CA ASP A 138 -10.94 13.02 23.25
C ASP A 138 -9.91 13.93 23.96
N VAL A 139 -9.32 13.51 25.08
CA VAL A 139 -8.32 14.33 25.81
C VAL A 139 -7.06 14.57 24.98
N ARG A 140 -6.61 13.56 24.22
CA ARG A 140 -5.42 13.67 23.37
C ARG A 140 -5.71 14.53 22.14
N LEU A 141 -6.90 14.37 21.58
CA LEU A 141 -7.33 15.03 20.36
C LEU A 141 -7.97 16.40 20.61
N SER A 142 -8.01 16.91 21.84
CA SER A 142 -8.52 18.25 22.15
C SER A 142 -7.42 19.33 22.25
N ARG A 143 -6.15 18.98 22.03
CA ARG A 143 -5.01 19.88 22.18
C ARG A 143 -4.32 20.15 20.85
N HIS A 144 -3.63 21.28 20.77
CA HIS A 144 -2.80 21.66 19.62
C HIS A 144 -1.43 22.16 20.09
N PRO A 145 -0.33 21.81 19.40
CA PRO A 145 -0.27 20.81 18.33
C PRO A 145 -0.48 19.38 18.87
N ARG A 146 -0.95 18.46 18.02
CA ARG A 146 -1.13 17.03 18.37
C ARG A 146 -0.51 16.07 17.36
N ILE A 147 -0.26 16.51 16.13
CA ILE A 147 0.26 15.67 15.06
C ILE A 147 1.78 15.79 15.06
N ILE A 148 2.48 14.68 15.36
CA ILE A 148 3.94 14.58 15.50
C ILE A 148 4.48 15.38 16.70
N PHE A 149 4.22 16.69 16.74
CA PHE A 149 4.61 17.56 17.84
C PHE A 149 3.42 17.75 18.78
N THR A 150 3.68 17.58 20.08
CA THR A 150 2.75 17.88 21.16
C THR A 150 3.45 18.79 22.17
N PRO A 151 2.71 19.51 23.04
CA PRO A 151 3.31 20.25 24.13
C PRO A 151 4.28 19.40 24.98
N GLU A 152 3.98 18.11 25.13
CA GLU A 152 4.73 17.19 25.98
C GLU A 152 6.02 16.66 25.33
N ASN A 153 6.04 16.41 24.01
CA ASN A 153 7.20 15.80 23.34
C ASN A 153 8.10 16.80 22.58
N ARG A 154 7.68 18.07 22.48
CA ARG A 154 8.31 19.05 21.59
C ARG A 154 9.78 19.30 21.92
N SER A 155 10.15 19.40 23.19
CA SER A 155 11.54 19.63 23.60
C SER A 155 12.46 18.52 23.08
N ASP A 156 12.04 17.27 23.25
CA ASP A 156 12.83 16.10 22.90
C ASP A 156 12.95 15.95 21.38
N LEU A 157 11.84 16.19 20.67
CA LEU A 157 11.85 16.21 19.21
C LEU A 157 12.80 17.30 18.70
N LEU A 158 12.80 18.51 19.25
CA LEU A 158 13.73 19.57 18.83
C LEU A 158 15.20 19.23 19.13
N ALA A 159 15.47 18.50 20.22
CA ALA A 159 16.81 18.05 20.59
C ALA A 159 17.42 17.07 19.57
N LEU A 160 16.62 16.41 18.71
CA LEU A 160 17.14 15.56 17.64
C LEU A 160 18.09 16.30 16.69
N ARG A 161 17.97 17.62 16.53
CA ARG A 161 18.91 18.43 15.73
C ARG A 161 20.34 18.38 16.26
N ALA A 162 20.51 18.26 17.58
CA ALA A 162 21.82 18.15 18.21
C ALA A 162 22.30 16.70 18.30
N ASN A 163 21.36 15.76 18.46
CA ASN A 163 21.68 14.39 18.88
C ASN A 163 21.59 13.33 17.76
N ASP A 164 21.07 13.69 16.58
CA ASP A 164 20.97 12.78 15.43
C ASP A 164 21.44 13.46 14.13
N PRO A 165 22.54 12.98 13.50
CA PRO A 165 23.07 13.60 12.29
C PRO A 165 22.09 13.63 11.11
N GLU A 166 21.21 12.63 10.97
CA GLU A 166 20.26 12.58 9.86
C GLU A 166 19.09 13.53 10.09
N SER A 167 18.52 13.56 11.29
CA SER A 167 17.51 14.56 11.68
C SER A 167 18.07 15.99 11.59
N ASN A 168 19.33 16.22 11.97
CA ASN A 168 19.99 17.52 11.78
C ASN A 168 20.04 17.91 10.30
N ARG A 169 20.52 17.01 9.43
CA ARG A 169 20.58 17.24 7.97
C ARG A 169 19.19 17.54 7.40
N ILE A 170 18.17 16.80 7.80
CA ILE A 170 16.78 17.01 7.36
C ILE A 170 16.28 18.38 7.82
N ALA A 171 16.49 18.76 9.09
CA ALA A 171 16.10 20.05 9.63
C ALA A 171 16.78 21.22 8.88
N GLN A 172 18.09 21.11 8.62
CA GLN A 172 18.83 22.11 7.85
C GLN A 172 18.27 22.29 6.43
N GLN A 173 18.00 21.19 5.74
CA GLN A 173 17.40 21.21 4.40
C GLN A 173 15.99 21.82 4.41
N ALA A 174 15.14 21.42 5.37
CA ALA A 174 13.79 21.94 5.50
C ALA A 174 13.77 23.45 5.73
N VAL A 175 14.63 23.95 6.64
CA VAL A 175 14.75 25.39 6.92
C VAL A 175 15.33 26.15 5.73
N ALA A 176 16.32 25.61 5.03
CA ALA A 176 16.89 26.24 3.84
C ALA A 176 15.85 26.37 2.71
N LEU A 177 15.06 25.32 2.46
CA LEU A 177 13.98 25.34 1.49
C LEU A 177 12.90 26.36 1.88
N ALA A 178 12.47 26.40 3.13
CA ALA A 178 11.49 27.37 3.59
C ALA A 178 11.97 28.83 3.44
N LYS A 179 13.27 29.08 3.64
CA LYS A 179 13.86 30.42 3.39
C LYS A 179 13.84 30.80 1.91
N ALA A 180 14.15 29.86 1.02
CA ALA A 180 14.08 30.09 -0.42
C ALA A 180 12.63 30.34 -0.87
N ASP A 181 11.68 29.60 -0.28
CA ASP A 181 10.25 29.71 -0.59
C ASP A 181 9.68 31.10 -0.26
N LEU A 182 10.08 31.70 0.86
CA LEU A 182 9.68 33.06 1.24
C LEU A 182 10.02 34.12 0.17
N GLN A 183 11.06 33.89 -0.63
CA GLN A 183 11.54 34.83 -1.66
C GLN A 183 11.10 34.45 -3.08
N SER A 184 10.33 33.39 -3.23
CA SER A 184 10.01 32.84 -4.54
C SER A 184 8.70 33.39 -5.12
N ASP A 185 8.63 33.46 -6.44
CA ASP A 185 7.50 34.10 -7.15
C ASP A 185 6.14 33.48 -6.81
N TRP A 186 6.06 32.15 -6.65
CA TRP A 186 4.78 31.51 -6.33
C TRP A 186 4.26 31.89 -4.93
N PHE A 187 5.15 32.21 -3.98
CA PHE A 187 4.77 32.59 -2.62
C PHE A 187 4.41 34.07 -2.57
N ILE A 188 5.19 34.92 -3.23
CA ILE A 188 4.94 36.37 -3.32
C ILE A 188 3.65 36.62 -4.11
N ASN A 189 3.53 36.02 -5.30
CA ASN A 189 2.40 36.14 -6.22
C ASN A 189 1.48 34.91 -6.10
N PHE A 190 1.07 34.57 -4.88
CA PHE A 190 0.19 33.44 -4.65
C PHE A 190 -1.18 33.69 -5.32
N PRO A 191 -1.73 32.71 -6.09
CA PRO A 191 -2.94 32.95 -6.89
C PRO A 191 -4.12 33.47 -6.08
N ALA A 192 -4.89 34.41 -6.60
CA ALA A 192 -6.07 34.93 -5.89
C ALA A 192 -7.23 33.92 -5.84
N ASN A 193 -7.25 32.93 -6.74
CA ASN A 193 -8.25 31.88 -6.85
C ASN A 193 -7.63 30.62 -7.47
N ASP A 194 -8.42 29.55 -7.55
CA ASP A 194 -8.03 28.24 -8.10
C ASP A 194 -8.75 27.88 -9.40
N ASN A 195 -9.08 28.86 -10.24
CA ASN A 195 -9.72 28.62 -11.54
C ASN A 195 -8.73 28.32 -12.69
N ASP A 196 -7.43 28.46 -12.45
CA ASP A 196 -6.40 28.18 -13.46
C ASP A 196 -6.06 26.69 -13.50
N ARG A 197 -6.46 26.05 -14.60
CA ARG A 197 -6.18 24.63 -14.87
C ARG A 197 -4.69 24.33 -14.93
N SER A 198 -3.89 25.26 -15.46
CA SER A 198 -2.45 25.08 -15.63
C SER A 198 -1.73 24.99 -14.27
N ALA A 199 -2.32 25.60 -13.23
CA ALA A 199 -1.81 25.57 -11.86
C ALA A 199 -2.27 24.33 -11.06
N TYR A 200 -3.03 23.39 -11.64
CA TYR A 200 -3.60 22.25 -10.92
C TYR A 200 -2.57 21.47 -10.08
N PHE A 201 -1.47 21.03 -10.70
CA PHE A 201 -0.40 20.31 -9.99
C PHE A 201 0.34 21.20 -8.99
N SER A 202 0.40 22.50 -9.28
CA SER A 202 1.05 23.49 -8.44
C SER A 202 0.35 23.64 -7.09
N PHE A 203 -0.98 23.54 -7.00
CA PHE A 203 -1.69 23.67 -5.71
C PHE A 203 -1.29 22.60 -4.69
N SER A 204 -1.20 21.33 -5.10
CA SER A 204 -0.71 20.27 -4.21
C SER A 204 0.73 20.54 -3.78
N ARG A 205 1.61 20.94 -4.70
CA ARG A 205 3.01 21.26 -4.41
C ARG A 205 3.15 22.46 -3.47
N TRP A 206 2.40 23.53 -3.72
CA TRP A 206 2.40 24.72 -2.88
C TRP A 206 1.90 24.40 -1.48
N SER A 207 0.84 23.60 -1.34
CA SER A 207 0.39 23.18 0.00
C SER A 207 1.47 22.41 0.78
N GLN A 208 2.25 21.56 0.12
CA GLN A 208 3.38 20.86 0.73
C GLN A 208 4.48 21.84 1.18
N ARG A 209 4.80 22.84 0.35
CA ARG A 209 5.78 23.88 0.66
C ARG A 209 5.35 24.76 1.83
N LEU A 210 4.06 25.14 1.88
CA LEU A 210 3.47 25.82 3.03
C LEU A 210 3.60 24.97 4.31
N HIS A 211 3.32 23.67 4.24
CA HIS A 211 3.55 22.78 5.38
C HIS A 211 5.04 22.72 5.77
N ASN A 212 5.98 22.69 4.83
CA ASN A 212 7.42 22.77 5.15
C ASN A 212 7.80 24.11 5.82
N MET A 213 7.14 25.21 5.49
CA MET A 213 7.34 26.49 6.18
C MET A 213 6.81 26.47 7.61
N ALA A 214 5.64 25.85 7.85
CA ALA A 214 5.15 25.58 9.20
C ALA A 214 6.13 24.69 9.99
N PHE A 215 6.72 23.69 9.36
CA PHE A 215 7.77 22.87 9.97
C PHE A 215 9.01 23.69 10.33
N ALA A 216 9.47 24.56 9.42
CA ALA A 216 10.60 25.44 9.68
C ALA A 216 10.32 26.38 10.87
N TYR A 217 9.09 26.88 11.01
CA TYR A 217 8.67 27.62 12.21
C TYR A 217 8.75 26.76 13.48
N ILE A 218 8.22 25.53 13.48
CA ILE A 218 8.33 24.61 14.62
C ILE A 218 9.78 24.40 15.04
N LEU A 219 10.68 24.19 14.07
CA LEU A 219 12.11 23.93 14.31
C LEU A 219 12.90 25.13 14.82
N THR A 220 12.52 26.35 14.44
CA THR A 220 13.37 27.55 14.62
C THR A 220 12.75 28.63 15.49
N GLN A 221 11.41 28.67 15.58
CA GLN A 221 10.63 29.74 16.20
C GLN A 221 10.89 31.12 15.58
N ASP A 222 11.41 31.15 14.36
CA ASP A 222 11.73 32.38 13.65
C ASP A 222 10.46 32.98 13.03
N GLY A 223 10.05 34.15 13.54
CA GLY A 223 8.78 34.79 13.21
C GLY A 223 8.56 35.05 11.71
N LYS A 224 9.62 35.13 10.88
CA LYS A 224 9.44 35.30 9.43
C LYS A 224 8.67 34.16 8.77
N PHE A 225 8.73 32.95 9.33
CA PHE A 225 8.01 31.80 8.78
C PHE A 225 6.51 31.87 9.07
N LEU A 226 6.06 32.72 9.99
CA LEU A 226 4.63 32.95 10.22
C LEU A 226 3.93 33.63 9.04
N ALA A 227 4.65 34.20 8.07
CA ALA A 227 4.06 34.66 6.80
C ALA A 227 3.29 33.56 6.04
N VAL A 228 3.51 32.29 6.38
CA VAL A 228 2.77 31.15 5.86
C VAL A 228 1.28 31.18 6.23
N THR A 229 0.87 31.80 7.35
CA THR A 229 -0.52 31.81 7.81
C THR A 229 -1.45 32.48 6.79
N ASP A 230 -1.01 33.59 6.20
CA ASP A 230 -1.75 34.29 5.15
C ASP A 230 -2.02 33.40 3.94
N ARG A 231 -1.01 32.64 3.50
CA ARG A 231 -1.12 31.74 2.35
C ARG A 231 -1.94 30.49 2.64
N LEU A 232 -1.87 29.97 3.87
CA LEU A 232 -2.74 28.88 4.33
C LEU A 232 -4.20 29.33 4.34
N ARG A 233 -4.49 30.52 4.87
CA ARG A 233 -5.83 31.11 4.87
C ARG A 233 -6.34 31.34 3.46
N GLN A 234 -5.52 31.89 2.57
CA GLN A 234 -5.88 32.10 1.17
C GLN A 234 -6.21 30.78 0.45
N LEU A 235 -5.37 29.75 0.64
CA LEU A 235 -5.61 28.41 0.08
C LEU A 235 -6.88 27.75 0.66
N ALA A 236 -7.13 27.93 1.95
CA ALA A 236 -8.32 27.41 2.63
C ALA A 236 -9.61 28.12 2.17
N GLY A 237 -9.51 29.42 1.86
CA GLY A 237 -10.62 30.26 1.43
C GLY A 237 -11.01 30.13 -0.04
N TYR A 238 -10.29 29.33 -0.85
CA TYR A 238 -10.74 29.03 -2.21
C TYR A 238 -12.09 28.31 -2.20
N PRO A 239 -12.99 28.67 -3.14
CA PRO A 239 -14.33 28.14 -3.14
C PRO A 239 -14.34 26.62 -3.41
N PRO A 240 -15.26 25.88 -2.77
CA PRO A 240 -15.58 24.52 -3.16
C PRO A 240 -15.78 24.36 -4.66
N GLY A 241 -15.13 23.36 -5.24
CA GLY A 241 -15.29 22.98 -6.64
C GLY A 241 -14.16 23.41 -7.57
N GLY A 242 -13.25 24.33 -7.20
CA GLY A 242 -12.13 24.74 -8.06
C GLY A 242 -10.97 23.72 -8.17
N TYR A 243 -9.86 24.05 -8.84
CA TYR A 243 -8.74 23.10 -9.07
C TYR A 243 -7.97 22.71 -7.79
N ALA A 244 -8.08 23.48 -6.72
CA ALA A 244 -7.52 23.14 -5.41
C ALA A 244 -8.47 22.27 -4.56
N SER A 245 -9.67 21.96 -5.07
CA SER A 245 -10.62 21.05 -4.43
C SER A 245 -10.20 19.58 -4.59
N PRO A 246 -10.60 18.67 -3.68
CA PRO A 246 -10.52 17.23 -3.93
C PRO A 246 -11.15 16.90 -5.30
N GLU A 247 -10.44 16.13 -6.12
CA GLU A 247 -10.79 15.79 -7.52
C GLU A 247 -10.97 16.97 -8.51
N GLY A 248 -10.62 18.23 -8.14
CA GLY A 248 -10.47 19.40 -9.03
C GLY A 248 -11.57 19.63 -10.09
N ILE A 249 -12.73 20.20 -9.75
CA ILE A 249 -13.88 20.43 -10.66
C ILE A 249 -14.44 19.11 -11.25
N GLY A 250 -14.53 18.04 -10.47
CA GLY A 250 -15.00 16.73 -10.98
C GLY A 250 -14.07 16.13 -12.05
N SER A 251 -12.81 16.59 -12.11
CA SER A 251 -11.78 15.99 -12.93
C SER A 251 -11.41 14.59 -12.41
N ALA A 252 -10.73 13.81 -13.25
CA ALA A 252 -10.21 12.50 -12.86
C ALA A 252 -8.90 12.58 -12.02
N HIS A 253 -8.48 13.77 -11.59
CA HIS A 253 -7.17 13.99 -11.00
C HIS A 253 -7.25 14.11 -9.46
N LYS A 254 -6.51 13.25 -8.75
CA LYS A 254 -6.60 13.06 -7.29
C LYS A 254 -5.72 13.97 -6.42
N PHE A 255 -4.69 14.57 -7.01
CA PHE A 255 -3.57 15.18 -6.26
C PHE A 255 -3.99 16.34 -5.35
N SER A 256 -4.97 17.14 -5.72
CA SER A 256 -5.47 18.24 -4.88
C SER A 256 -6.07 17.76 -3.55
N THR A 257 -6.43 16.48 -3.42
CA THR A 257 -6.83 15.91 -2.11
C THR A 257 -5.69 15.94 -1.08
N LYS A 258 -4.42 15.95 -1.50
CA LYS A 258 -3.26 16.08 -0.59
C LYS A 258 -3.25 17.41 0.17
N ILE A 259 -3.93 18.43 -0.36
CA ILE A 259 -4.08 19.72 0.33
C ILE A 259 -4.74 19.52 1.69
N THR A 260 -5.66 18.55 1.83
CA THR A 260 -6.30 18.22 3.11
C THR A 260 -5.28 17.74 4.15
N GLU A 261 -4.29 16.93 3.77
CA GLU A 261 -3.18 16.52 4.64
C GLU A 261 -2.37 17.74 5.07
N HIS A 262 -1.85 18.50 4.11
CA HIS A 262 -0.92 19.59 4.37
C HIS A 262 -1.55 20.75 5.14
N LEU A 263 -2.79 21.12 4.77
CA LEU A 263 -3.55 22.16 5.45
C LEU A 263 -3.85 21.76 6.89
N GLY A 264 -4.25 20.51 7.14
CA GLY A 264 -4.54 20.00 8.47
C GLY A 264 -3.32 20.01 9.41
N VAL A 265 -2.16 19.51 8.97
CA VAL A 265 -0.97 19.51 9.82
C VAL A 265 -0.43 20.93 10.07
N ALA A 266 -0.43 21.79 9.04
CA ALA A 266 -0.02 23.18 9.21
C ALA A 266 -0.95 23.95 10.17
N PHE A 267 -2.27 23.71 10.07
CA PHE A 267 -3.26 24.24 11.02
C PHE A 267 -2.97 23.78 12.44
N ASP A 268 -2.73 22.48 12.65
CA ASP A 268 -2.43 21.91 13.97
C ASP A 268 -1.21 22.58 14.62
N TRP A 269 -0.15 22.82 13.86
CA TRP A 269 1.09 23.41 14.36
C TRP A 269 1.04 24.91 14.58
N LEU A 270 0.26 25.61 13.77
CA LEU A 270 0.14 27.07 13.84
C LEU A 270 -1.13 27.52 14.56
N TYR A 271 -1.88 26.59 15.17
CA TYR A 271 -3.19 26.85 15.78
C TYR A 271 -3.21 28.09 16.68
N HIS A 272 -2.20 28.26 17.54
CA HIS A 272 -2.10 29.37 18.50
C HIS A 272 -1.58 30.69 17.88
N HIS A 273 -1.14 30.67 16.62
CA HIS A 273 -0.74 31.86 15.85
C HIS A 273 -1.84 32.37 14.92
N LEU A 274 -2.93 31.61 14.77
CA LEU A 274 -4.10 32.01 14.01
C LEU A 274 -5.07 32.76 14.95
N SER A 275 -5.76 33.77 14.43
CA SER A 275 -6.94 34.34 15.07
C SER A 275 -8.14 33.40 14.98
N ASP A 276 -9.23 33.70 15.71
CA ASP A 276 -10.45 32.90 15.67
C ASP A 276 -11.07 32.83 14.26
N GLU A 277 -11.10 33.95 13.54
CA GLU A 277 -11.62 34.03 12.16
C GLU A 277 -10.76 33.19 11.18
N GLU A 278 -9.43 33.23 11.36
CA GLU A 278 -8.52 32.43 10.56
C GLU A 278 -8.67 30.93 10.84
N ARG A 279 -8.84 30.56 12.11
CA ARG A 279 -9.12 29.18 12.50
C ARG A 279 -10.42 28.69 11.88
N GLU A 280 -11.49 29.48 11.98
CA GLU A 280 -12.81 29.15 11.42
C GLU A 280 -12.73 28.96 9.90
N THR A 281 -12.03 29.83 9.17
CA THR A 281 -11.82 29.70 7.72
C THR A 281 -11.18 28.35 7.37
N ILE A 282 -10.11 27.97 8.07
CA ILE A 282 -9.39 26.72 7.81
C ILE A 282 -10.21 25.50 8.21
N GLN A 283 -10.89 25.54 9.36
CA GLN A 283 -11.78 24.48 9.84
C GLN A 283 -12.93 24.24 8.85
N ASN A 284 -13.56 25.28 8.33
CA ASN A 284 -14.63 25.17 7.33
C ASN A 284 -14.13 24.53 6.03
N SER A 285 -12.92 24.89 5.58
CA SER A 285 -12.29 24.26 4.41
C SER A 285 -12.03 22.77 4.64
N LEU A 286 -11.50 22.40 5.81
CA LEU A 286 -11.21 21.01 6.17
C LEU A 286 -12.49 20.18 6.32
N GLU A 287 -13.52 20.69 7.01
CA GLU A 287 -14.84 20.04 7.12
C GLU A 287 -15.41 19.72 5.74
N TRP A 288 -15.41 20.69 4.83
CA TRP A 288 -15.90 20.48 3.48
C TRP A 288 -15.09 19.42 2.72
N ARG A 289 -13.75 19.50 2.75
CA ARG A 289 -12.86 18.54 2.05
C ARG A 289 -13.02 17.11 2.57
N ILE A 290 -13.11 16.96 3.89
CA ILE A 290 -13.29 15.68 4.57
C ILE A 290 -14.68 15.12 4.25
N SER A 291 -15.73 15.94 4.38
CA SER A 291 -17.10 15.57 4.05
C SER A 291 -17.24 15.18 2.59
N HIS A 292 -16.62 15.91 1.66
CA HIS A 292 -16.62 15.58 0.24
C HIS A 292 -15.99 14.21 -0.02
N THR A 293 -14.81 13.96 0.56
CA THR A 293 -14.12 12.67 0.44
C THR A 293 -15.00 11.52 0.98
N LEU A 294 -15.67 11.73 2.12
CA LEU A 294 -16.57 10.74 2.71
C LEU A 294 -17.82 10.54 1.84
N ASN A 295 -18.56 11.60 1.57
CA ASN A 295 -19.95 11.55 1.13
C ASN A 295 -20.14 11.61 -0.40
N HIS A 296 -19.09 11.90 -1.16
CA HIS A 296 -19.16 12.04 -2.62
C HIS A 296 -18.08 11.28 -3.38
N PHE A 297 -17.11 10.66 -2.68
CA PHE A 297 -16.01 9.97 -3.35
C PHE A 297 -15.63 8.60 -2.77
N SER A 298 -14.95 8.53 -1.64
CA SER A 298 -14.29 7.31 -1.18
C SER A 298 -15.24 6.30 -0.54
N TRP A 299 -16.29 6.77 0.13
CA TRP A 299 -17.30 5.93 0.78
C TRP A 299 -18.63 5.97 0.01
N LEU A 300 -19.22 7.17 -0.12
CA LEU A 300 -20.46 7.38 -0.86
C LEU A 300 -20.23 8.06 -2.21
N LYS A 301 -21.21 7.93 -3.11
CA LYS A 301 -21.38 8.72 -4.32
C LYS A 301 -22.88 8.90 -4.57
N ASP A 302 -23.33 10.15 -4.70
CA ASP A 302 -24.73 10.51 -4.93
C ASP A 302 -25.70 9.87 -3.91
N GLY A 303 -25.31 9.90 -2.62
CA GLY A 303 -26.10 9.33 -1.53
C GLY A 303 -26.18 7.80 -1.54
N LYS A 304 -25.32 7.10 -2.28
CA LYS A 304 -25.24 5.64 -2.35
C LYS A 304 -23.83 5.17 -2.06
N ILE A 305 -23.67 3.90 -1.68
CA ILE A 305 -22.34 3.30 -1.57
C ILE A 305 -21.65 3.37 -2.93
N ASN A 306 -20.44 3.92 -2.97
CA ASN A 306 -19.67 3.97 -4.19
C ASN A 306 -19.15 2.57 -4.52
N PRO A 307 -19.54 1.92 -5.63
CA PRO A 307 -19.01 0.62 -6.02
C PRO A 307 -17.50 0.63 -6.29
N LYS A 308 -16.95 1.81 -6.64
CA LYS A 308 -15.51 2.02 -6.80
C LYS A 308 -14.81 2.43 -5.50
N GLY A 309 -15.57 2.72 -4.45
CA GLY A 309 -15.12 3.14 -3.13
C GLY A 309 -14.56 2.00 -2.27
N ILE A 310 -14.07 2.35 -1.09
CA ILE A 310 -13.39 1.42 -0.17
C ILE A 310 -14.30 0.31 0.38
N ALA A 311 -15.62 0.50 0.31
CA ALA A 311 -16.61 -0.50 0.73
C ALA A 311 -16.67 -1.72 -0.19
N VAL A 312 -16.30 -1.56 -1.47
CA VAL A 312 -16.53 -2.59 -2.50
C VAL A 312 -15.23 -2.95 -3.19
N SER A 313 -14.79 -2.21 -4.22
CA SER A 313 -13.56 -2.57 -4.95
C SER A 313 -12.32 -1.82 -4.47
N GLY A 314 -12.48 -0.71 -3.73
CA GLY A 314 -11.35 0.11 -3.29
C GLY A 314 -10.45 0.56 -4.44
N THR A 315 -11.04 1.11 -5.51
CA THR A 315 -10.26 1.55 -6.68
C THR A 315 -9.21 2.59 -6.35
N SER A 316 -8.36 2.85 -7.35
CA SER A 316 -7.08 3.50 -7.12
C SER A 316 -7.18 4.81 -6.32
N HIS A 317 -7.99 5.74 -6.83
CA HIS A 317 -8.10 7.07 -6.27
C HIS A 317 -8.95 7.10 -4.99
N ALA A 318 -10.05 6.35 -4.97
CA ALA A 318 -10.93 6.28 -3.80
C ALA A 318 -10.19 5.80 -2.55
N TRP A 319 -9.29 4.83 -2.69
CA TRP A 319 -8.45 4.36 -1.59
C TRP A 319 -7.37 5.38 -1.20
N GLU A 320 -6.65 5.99 -2.15
CA GLU A 320 -5.60 6.97 -1.83
C GLU A 320 -6.15 8.22 -1.12
N ASN A 321 -7.32 8.69 -1.52
CA ASN A 321 -7.93 9.86 -0.89
C ASN A 321 -8.29 9.59 0.59
N ILE A 322 -8.53 8.34 0.99
CA ILE A 322 -8.66 8.01 2.42
C ILE A 322 -7.36 8.27 3.17
N THR A 323 -6.23 7.88 2.57
CA THR A 323 -4.91 8.01 3.20
C THR A 323 -4.50 9.47 3.41
N TRP A 324 -4.79 10.37 2.47
CA TRP A 324 -4.44 11.79 2.63
C TRP A 324 -5.43 12.55 3.52
N THR A 325 -6.73 12.23 3.43
CA THR A 325 -7.75 12.93 4.19
C THR A 325 -7.74 12.58 5.68
N LEU A 326 -7.31 11.36 6.07
CA LEU A 326 -7.28 10.96 7.48
C LEU A 326 -6.38 11.86 8.33
N THR A 327 -5.19 12.24 7.84
CA THR A 327 -4.30 13.14 8.57
C THR A 327 -4.96 14.50 8.81
N GLY A 328 -5.66 15.04 7.81
CA GLY A 328 -6.43 16.27 7.97
C GLY A 328 -7.58 16.10 8.97
N ALA A 329 -8.29 14.98 8.94
CA ALA A 329 -9.36 14.68 9.90
C ALA A 329 -8.85 14.60 11.35
N LEU A 330 -7.68 13.99 11.59
CA LEU A 330 -7.07 13.95 12.92
C LEU A 330 -6.77 15.36 13.47
N ALA A 331 -6.42 16.31 12.59
CA ALA A 331 -6.13 17.68 12.98
C ALA A 331 -7.36 18.48 13.44
N VAL A 332 -8.57 18.08 13.05
CA VAL A 332 -9.81 18.85 13.32
C VAL A 332 -10.96 18.01 13.88
N VAL A 333 -10.67 16.84 14.44
CA VAL A 333 -11.69 15.85 14.86
C VAL A 333 -12.68 16.36 15.92
N GLU A 334 -12.27 17.32 16.74
CA GLU A 334 -13.08 17.99 17.76
C GLU A 334 -13.85 19.19 17.21
N HIS A 335 -13.36 19.80 16.12
CA HIS A 335 -13.98 20.97 15.49
C HIS A 335 -15.02 20.58 14.43
N CYS A 336 -14.85 19.41 13.81
CA CYS A 336 -15.51 19.05 12.56
C CYS A 336 -16.31 17.73 12.71
N PRO A 337 -17.66 17.73 12.59
CA PRO A 337 -18.46 16.51 12.69
C PRO A 337 -18.08 15.45 11.66
N SER A 338 -17.78 15.84 10.41
CA SER A 338 -17.37 14.89 9.38
C SER A 338 -16.00 14.28 9.68
N ALA A 339 -15.11 15.02 10.34
CA ALA A 339 -13.79 14.51 10.75
C ALA A 339 -13.90 13.36 11.74
N SER A 340 -14.82 13.44 12.71
CA SER A 340 -15.11 12.34 13.65
C SER A 340 -15.60 11.08 12.94
N GLN A 341 -16.57 11.22 12.03
CA GLN A 341 -17.11 10.09 11.28
C GLN A 341 -16.04 9.46 10.37
N PHE A 342 -15.27 10.33 9.71
CA PHE A 342 -14.19 9.92 8.81
C PHE A 342 -13.08 9.19 9.55
N MET A 343 -12.64 9.71 10.70
CA MET A 343 -11.59 9.09 11.52
C MET A 343 -11.96 7.64 11.88
N ASN A 344 -13.18 7.43 12.40
CA ASN A 344 -13.65 6.10 12.78
C ASN A 344 -13.69 5.13 11.60
N LEU A 345 -14.18 5.58 10.44
CA LEU A 345 -14.19 4.78 9.21
C LEU A 345 -12.77 4.46 8.73
N ALA A 346 -11.92 5.49 8.60
CA ALA A 346 -10.61 5.40 7.97
C ALA A 346 -9.61 4.63 8.83
N LEU A 347 -9.63 4.79 10.16
CA LEU A 347 -8.78 4.00 11.05
C LEU A 347 -9.21 2.52 11.07
N ASN A 348 -10.51 2.20 11.08
CA ASN A 348 -10.98 0.81 10.99
C ASN A 348 -10.54 0.17 9.67
N TYR A 349 -10.61 0.94 8.58
CA TYR A 349 -10.11 0.51 7.28
C TYR A 349 -8.59 0.32 7.28
N LEU A 350 -7.82 1.27 7.82
CA LEU A 350 -6.35 1.25 7.85
C LEU A 350 -5.82 0.04 8.63
N VAL A 351 -6.40 -0.21 9.80
CA VAL A 351 -6.03 -1.31 10.70
C VAL A 351 -6.46 -2.68 10.14
N GLY A 352 -7.68 -2.76 9.61
CA GLY A 352 -8.28 -4.02 9.17
C GLY A 352 -7.97 -4.42 7.73
N VAL A 353 -8.20 -3.49 6.80
CA VAL A 353 -8.05 -3.74 5.37
C VAL A 353 -6.65 -3.34 4.91
N GLY A 354 -6.16 -2.18 5.36
CA GLY A 354 -4.90 -1.56 4.98
C GLY A 354 -4.91 -1.11 3.52
N SER A 355 -4.86 -2.07 2.60
CA SER A 355 -4.94 -1.81 1.17
C SER A 355 -5.73 -2.87 0.42
N GLY A 356 -6.63 -2.40 -0.43
CA GLY A 356 -7.26 -3.21 -1.47
C GLY A 356 -6.30 -3.63 -2.59
N PHE A 357 -4.98 -3.43 -2.50
CA PHE A 357 -3.98 -3.85 -3.49
C PHE A 357 -2.92 -4.81 -2.91
N ALA A 358 -3.01 -5.07 -1.60
CA ALA A 358 -2.10 -5.92 -0.85
C ALA A 358 -2.94 -6.74 0.14
N GLN A 359 -3.20 -7.99 -0.21
CA GLN A 359 -4.04 -8.88 0.61
C GLN A 359 -3.18 -9.55 1.66
N ASP A 360 -3.00 -8.87 2.79
CA ASP A 360 -2.20 -9.30 3.96
C ASP A 360 -0.69 -9.43 3.70
N GLU A 361 -0.28 -9.48 2.43
CA GLU A 361 1.09 -9.57 1.96
C GLU A 361 1.23 -9.04 0.53
N GLY A 362 2.48 -8.75 0.14
CA GLY A 362 2.86 -8.32 -1.20
C GLY A 362 2.21 -7.01 -1.69
N TRP A 363 2.60 -6.54 -2.88
CA TRP A 363 1.99 -5.36 -3.49
C TRP A 363 1.70 -5.60 -4.97
N ASN A 364 0.42 -5.68 -5.35
CA ASN A 364 0.03 -6.08 -6.72
C ASN A 364 0.62 -5.17 -7.79
N GLU A 365 0.63 -3.87 -7.54
CA GLU A 365 1.10 -2.83 -8.47
C GLU A 365 2.62 -2.70 -8.54
N SER A 366 3.35 -3.59 -7.85
CA SER A 366 4.80 -3.60 -7.81
C SER A 366 5.43 -2.34 -7.19
N ALA A 367 6.72 -2.46 -6.91
CA ALA A 367 7.60 -1.41 -6.49
C ALA A 367 7.55 -0.20 -7.43
N SER A 368 7.53 -0.34 -8.77
CA SER A 368 7.56 0.82 -9.68
C SER A 368 6.50 1.90 -9.38
N TYR A 369 5.26 1.51 -9.07
CA TYR A 369 4.16 2.43 -8.71
C TYR A 369 4.01 2.67 -7.20
N SER A 370 4.80 1.98 -6.37
CA SER A 370 4.75 2.06 -4.91
C SER A 370 5.09 3.44 -4.34
N PRO A 371 5.99 4.25 -4.94
CA PRO A 371 6.18 5.64 -4.57
C PRO A 371 4.96 6.53 -4.74
N TRP A 372 3.78 6.09 -5.18
CA TRP A 372 2.57 6.93 -5.07
C TRP A 372 1.62 6.38 -4.02
N ARG A 373 1.35 5.09 -4.11
CA ARG A 373 0.27 4.45 -3.34
C ARG A 373 0.73 3.85 -2.04
N PHE A 374 1.64 2.89 -2.13
CA PHE A 374 2.22 2.26 -0.95
C PHE A 374 2.84 3.31 -0.03
N GLY A 375 3.52 4.27 -0.63
CA GLY A 375 4.06 5.41 0.09
C GLY A 375 3.02 6.26 0.83
N SER A 376 1.81 6.40 0.31
CA SER A 376 0.70 7.08 1.00
C SER A 376 0.13 6.25 2.15
N LEU A 377 0.04 4.91 1.98
CA LEU A 377 -0.31 3.99 3.07
C LEU A 377 0.69 4.06 4.23
N VAL A 378 2.00 4.01 3.93
CA VAL A 378 3.04 4.11 4.96
C VAL A 378 2.96 5.46 5.66
N ALA A 379 2.79 6.55 4.91
CA ALA A 379 2.69 7.88 5.50
C ALA A 379 1.50 8.03 6.45
N VAL A 380 0.29 7.62 6.04
CA VAL A 380 -0.89 7.73 6.91
C VAL A 380 -0.78 6.82 8.13
N SER A 381 -0.17 5.64 7.99
CA SER A 381 0.07 4.72 9.11
C SER A 381 1.03 5.32 10.14
N ILE A 382 2.09 5.99 9.66
CA ILE A 382 3.04 6.68 10.53
C ILE A 382 2.40 7.89 11.20
N TYR A 383 1.64 8.72 10.48
CA TYR A 383 0.89 9.81 11.11
C TYR A 383 -0.06 9.30 12.19
N ALA A 384 -0.86 8.28 11.89
CA ALA A 384 -1.78 7.70 12.86
C ALA A 384 -1.04 7.12 14.07
N GLY A 385 0.09 6.43 13.86
CA GLY A 385 0.91 5.88 14.94
C GLY A 385 1.64 6.95 15.77
N MET A 386 2.03 8.07 15.17
CA MET A 386 2.63 9.19 15.88
C MET A 386 1.58 10.01 16.67
N THR A 387 0.38 10.17 16.11
CA THR A 387 -0.72 10.91 16.74
C THR A 387 -1.44 10.07 17.81
N ILE A 388 -1.53 8.75 17.62
CA ILE A 388 -2.18 7.82 18.55
C ILE A 388 -1.25 6.62 18.79
N PRO A 389 -0.17 6.77 19.59
CA PRO A 389 0.80 5.70 19.82
C PRO A 389 0.20 4.42 20.41
N ASP A 390 -0.89 4.54 21.18
CA ASP A 390 -1.61 3.40 21.77
C ASP A 390 -2.38 2.56 20.73
N LEU A 391 -2.42 3.01 19.47
CA LEU A 391 -2.85 2.14 18.37
C LEU A 391 -1.87 1.02 18.10
N TYR A 392 -0.59 1.16 18.49
CA TYR A 392 0.47 0.18 18.24
C TYR A 392 0.49 -0.35 16.79
N LEU A 393 0.32 0.55 15.80
CA LEU A 393 0.21 0.16 14.38
C LEU A 393 1.48 -0.56 13.87
N GLU A 394 2.63 -0.32 14.50
CA GLU A 394 3.89 -1.04 14.25
C GLU A 394 3.78 -2.54 14.49
N ARG A 395 2.85 -2.99 15.34
CA ARG A 395 2.62 -4.43 15.60
C ARG A 395 1.90 -5.13 14.46
N ASN A 396 1.41 -4.41 13.45
CA ASN A 396 0.67 -5.00 12.36
C ASN A 396 1.62 -5.79 11.43
N PRO A 397 1.54 -7.14 11.38
CA PRO A 397 2.46 -7.98 10.61
C PRO A 397 2.39 -7.70 9.10
N PHE A 398 1.32 -7.07 8.64
CA PHE A 398 1.19 -6.59 7.27
C PHE A 398 2.38 -5.71 6.84
N PHE A 399 2.82 -4.77 7.68
CA PHE A 399 3.93 -3.88 7.32
C PHE A 399 5.27 -4.61 7.28
N HIS A 400 5.46 -5.63 8.13
CA HIS A 400 6.62 -6.51 8.06
C HIS A 400 6.65 -7.29 6.74
N ARG A 401 5.51 -7.89 6.33
CA ARG A 401 5.39 -8.60 5.05
C ARG A 401 5.61 -7.68 3.85
N LEU A 402 5.18 -6.42 3.91
CA LEU A 402 5.45 -5.43 2.86
C LEU A 402 6.92 -5.02 2.81
N GLY A 403 7.58 -4.84 3.97
CA GLY A 403 9.01 -4.59 4.04
C GLY A 403 9.81 -5.70 3.37
N GLN A 404 9.49 -6.97 3.71
CA GLN A 404 10.04 -8.14 3.02
C GLN A 404 9.76 -8.08 1.52
N PHE A 405 8.52 -7.83 1.11
CA PHE A 405 8.18 -7.77 -0.31
C PHE A 405 9.04 -6.77 -1.09
N PHE A 406 9.20 -5.54 -0.59
CA PHE A 406 9.99 -4.53 -1.30
C PHE A 406 11.49 -4.77 -1.25
N LEU A 407 12.00 -5.36 -0.17
CA LEU A 407 13.41 -5.75 -0.08
C LEU A 407 13.76 -6.80 -1.16
N TYR A 408 12.84 -7.72 -1.45
CA TYR A 408 13.07 -8.80 -2.40
C TYR A 408 12.59 -8.47 -3.81
N GLN A 409 11.61 -7.59 -4.03
CA GLN A 409 11.18 -7.30 -5.40
C GLN A 409 12.22 -6.47 -6.18
N ILE A 410 12.92 -5.57 -5.49
CA ILE A 410 13.99 -4.75 -6.08
C ILE A 410 15.24 -4.87 -5.20
N PRO A 411 16.05 -5.93 -5.38
CA PRO A 411 17.31 -6.08 -4.66
C PRO A 411 18.28 -4.94 -5.03
N VAL A 412 19.25 -4.67 -4.15
CA VAL A 412 20.19 -3.57 -4.34
C VAL A 412 21.01 -3.78 -5.62
N GLY A 413 20.84 -2.87 -6.60
CA GLY A 413 21.50 -2.93 -7.90
C GLY A 413 20.55 -3.12 -9.09
N VAL A 414 19.30 -3.54 -8.87
CA VAL A 414 18.28 -3.62 -9.93
C VAL A 414 17.70 -2.24 -10.21
N LEU A 415 17.97 -1.72 -11.41
CA LEU A 415 17.52 -0.38 -11.84
C LEU A 415 16.22 -0.35 -12.62
N ARG A 416 15.81 -1.49 -13.19
CA ARG A 416 14.69 -1.58 -14.13
C ARG A 416 13.75 -2.70 -13.73
N PRO A 417 12.81 -2.47 -12.80
CA PRO A 417 11.77 -3.46 -12.52
C PRO A 417 10.83 -3.56 -13.74
N ALA A 418 10.62 -4.78 -14.27
CA ALA A 418 9.65 -5.04 -15.34
C ALA A 418 8.18 -4.99 -14.90
N TRP A 419 7.97 -4.82 -13.60
CA TRP A 419 6.68 -5.00 -12.97
C TRP A 419 6.03 -3.65 -12.68
N GLY A 420 4.83 -3.48 -13.23
CA GLY A 420 3.98 -2.33 -12.96
C GLY A 420 4.28 -1.12 -13.84
N ASP A 421 3.28 -0.24 -13.96
CA ASP A 421 3.38 1.00 -14.74
C ASP A 421 4.60 1.82 -14.24
N ALA A 422 5.19 2.62 -15.12
CA ALA A 422 6.25 3.56 -14.77
C ALA A 422 7.58 2.94 -14.25
N GLY A 423 7.86 1.67 -14.50
CA GLY A 423 9.11 1.01 -14.07
C GLY A 423 10.40 1.55 -14.71
N TYR A 424 10.31 2.33 -15.80
CA TYR A 424 11.45 3.06 -16.39
C TYR A 424 11.58 4.51 -15.92
N GLN A 425 10.83 4.92 -14.89
CA GLN A 425 10.89 6.30 -14.43
C GLN A 425 12.23 6.68 -13.79
N TYR A 426 12.56 7.95 -13.99
CA TYR A 426 13.76 8.64 -13.54
C TYR A 426 13.90 8.56 -12.01
N ARG A 427 15.12 8.25 -11.52
CA ARG A 427 15.48 8.31 -10.10
C ARG A 427 14.52 7.59 -9.14
N TYR A 428 13.92 6.49 -9.61
CA TYR A 428 13.00 5.68 -8.82
C TYR A 428 13.60 5.29 -7.45
N PRO A 429 14.88 4.84 -7.36
CA PRO A 429 15.51 4.58 -6.07
C PRO A 429 15.53 5.84 -5.18
N GLU A 430 16.03 6.97 -5.70
CA GLU A 430 16.28 8.17 -4.89
C GLU A 430 15.03 8.91 -4.45
N LEU A 431 13.98 8.89 -5.26
CA LEU A 431 12.82 9.74 -5.03
C LEU A 431 11.74 9.07 -4.17
N GLY A 432 11.67 7.74 -4.13
CA GLY A 432 10.64 7.01 -3.38
C GLY A 432 11.15 5.83 -2.56
N GLN A 433 11.96 4.96 -3.17
CA GLN A 433 12.39 3.71 -2.54
C GLN A 433 13.16 3.91 -1.25
N LEU A 434 14.17 4.79 -1.28
CA LEU A 434 14.93 5.07 -0.07
C LEU A 434 14.03 5.58 1.05
N ALA A 435 13.08 6.48 0.74
CA ALA A 435 12.18 7.06 1.72
C ALA A 435 11.30 5.99 2.40
N TYR A 436 10.62 5.13 1.64
CA TYR A 436 9.78 4.11 2.26
C TYR A 436 10.57 2.98 2.93
N LEU A 437 11.78 2.64 2.45
CA LEU A 437 12.64 1.66 3.13
C LEU A 437 12.99 2.12 4.55
N ARG A 438 13.35 3.39 4.72
CA ARG A 438 13.60 3.96 6.05
C ARG A 438 12.35 3.99 6.91
N LYS A 439 11.26 4.51 6.37
CA LYS A 439 9.98 4.59 7.08
C LYS A 439 9.54 3.23 7.58
N LEU A 440 9.55 2.21 6.72
CA LEU A 440 9.27 0.83 7.12
C LEU A 440 10.27 0.32 8.15
N ALA A 441 11.57 0.58 7.98
CA ALA A 441 12.57 0.07 8.92
C ALA A 441 12.36 0.58 10.35
N TYR A 442 12.05 1.87 10.52
CA TYR A 442 11.69 2.42 11.81
C TYR A 442 10.34 1.86 12.27
N PHE A 443 9.34 1.87 11.38
CA PHE A 443 7.98 1.47 11.73
C PHE A 443 7.82 -0.03 12.04
N THR A 444 8.68 -0.90 11.54
CA THR A 444 8.66 -2.35 11.81
C THR A 444 9.81 -2.81 12.69
N GLY A 445 10.79 -1.93 12.95
CA GLY A 445 12.06 -2.29 13.59
C GLY A 445 12.97 -3.19 12.75
N ASP A 446 12.70 -3.39 11.45
CA ASP A 446 13.50 -4.26 10.58
C ASP A 446 14.77 -3.58 10.06
N ARG A 447 15.92 -3.90 10.68
CA ARG A 447 17.23 -3.34 10.33
C ARG A 447 17.70 -3.65 8.91
N ARG A 448 17.22 -4.75 8.31
CA ARG A 448 17.64 -5.15 6.95
C ARG A 448 17.24 -4.11 5.91
N LEU A 449 16.13 -3.41 6.16
CA LEU A 449 15.65 -2.32 5.30
C LEU A 449 16.56 -1.09 5.38
N LEU A 450 17.13 -0.77 6.56
CA LEU A 450 18.15 0.28 6.68
C LEU A 450 19.46 -0.13 5.99
N GLN A 451 19.86 -1.39 6.11
CA GLN A 451 21.05 -1.91 5.44
C GLN A 451 20.91 -1.83 3.91
N ALA A 452 19.75 -2.23 3.37
CA ALA A 452 19.44 -2.08 1.95
C ALA A 452 19.45 -0.62 1.51
N ARG A 453 18.82 0.28 2.29
CA ARG A 453 18.84 1.73 2.02
C ARG A 453 20.26 2.28 1.98
N ARG A 454 21.10 1.95 2.98
CA ARG A 454 22.50 2.40 3.03
C ARG A 454 23.28 1.88 1.81
N SER A 455 23.13 0.60 1.48
CA SER A 455 23.81 0.01 0.32
C SER A 455 23.43 0.70 -0.99
N TRP A 456 22.15 1.09 -1.17
CA TRP A 456 21.72 1.91 -2.30
C TRP A 456 22.33 3.31 -2.28
N GLN A 457 22.33 4.00 -1.13
CA GLN A 457 22.92 5.33 -1.00
C GLN A 457 24.42 5.33 -1.34
N ASP A 458 25.16 4.34 -0.84
CA ASP A 458 26.59 4.18 -1.12
C ASP A 458 26.82 3.87 -2.61
N ALA A 459 25.98 3.02 -3.21
CA ALA A 459 26.06 2.69 -4.63
C ALA A 459 25.86 3.91 -5.54
N LEU A 460 24.88 4.76 -5.21
CA LEU A 460 24.58 6.00 -5.93
C LEU A 460 25.68 7.06 -5.72
N ALA A 461 26.08 7.28 -4.47
CA ALA A 461 27.10 8.28 -4.12
C ALA A 461 28.48 7.96 -4.72
N SER A 462 28.81 6.67 -4.85
CA SER A 462 30.07 6.22 -5.47
C SER A 462 30.02 6.10 -7.00
N GLY A 463 28.86 6.35 -7.63
CA GLY A 463 28.67 6.16 -9.08
C GLY A 463 28.72 4.70 -9.54
N LYS A 464 28.75 3.74 -8.60
CA LYS A 464 28.69 2.29 -8.88
C LYS A 464 27.37 1.85 -9.50
N VAL A 465 26.33 2.65 -9.26
CA VAL A 465 25.03 2.57 -9.90
C VAL A 465 24.70 3.97 -10.38
N SER A 466 24.43 4.12 -11.67
CA SER A 466 24.03 5.41 -12.25
C SER A 466 22.52 5.55 -12.21
N SER A 467 22.03 6.67 -11.67
CA SER A 467 20.67 7.09 -11.97
C SER A 467 20.59 7.35 -13.47
N MET A 468 19.65 6.70 -14.16
CA MET A 468 19.41 6.98 -15.58
C MET A 468 18.96 8.43 -15.76
N THR A 469 19.83 9.29 -16.30
CA THR A 469 19.50 10.67 -16.67
C THR A 469 18.84 10.72 -18.04
N LEU A 470 17.67 10.11 -18.18
CA LEU A 470 16.98 10.04 -19.45
C LEU A 470 15.96 11.17 -19.61
N GLY A 471 16.45 12.39 -19.80
CA GLY A 471 15.65 13.59 -20.13
C GLY A 471 14.95 14.25 -18.94
N GLN A 472 14.60 15.54 -19.11
CA GLN A 472 13.80 16.29 -18.14
C GLN A 472 12.42 15.65 -18.01
N PRO A 473 11.85 15.57 -16.81
CA PRO A 473 10.52 15.00 -16.63
C PRO A 473 9.47 15.84 -17.38
N GLU A 474 8.52 15.21 -18.06
CA GLU A 474 7.28 15.90 -18.46
C GLU A 474 6.45 16.30 -17.23
N ILE A 475 6.76 15.72 -16.06
CA ILE A 475 6.12 16.08 -14.80
C ILE A 475 7.11 16.09 -13.65
N GLU A 476 7.41 17.27 -13.13
CA GLU A 476 8.10 17.55 -11.85
C GLU A 476 7.30 17.04 -10.62
N GLU A 477 6.68 15.85 -10.72
CA GLU A 477 5.68 15.26 -9.83
C GLU A 477 6.27 14.60 -8.58
N ILE A 478 7.61 14.59 -8.44
CA ILE A 478 8.31 13.66 -7.53
C ILE A 478 8.93 14.35 -6.31
N THR A 479 8.38 15.50 -5.87
CA THR A 479 8.83 16.22 -4.66
C THR A 479 8.12 15.76 -3.37
N ASP A 480 7.15 14.84 -3.47
CA ASP A 480 6.20 14.56 -2.40
C ASP A 480 6.69 13.60 -1.29
N TYR A 481 7.89 13.01 -1.42
CA TYR A 481 8.16 11.71 -0.78
C TYR A 481 8.99 11.62 0.49
N PRO A 482 9.98 12.48 0.79
CA PRO A 482 10.58 12.38 2.11
C PRO A 482 9.56 12.80 3.18
N ARG A 483 8.73 13.85 2.99
CA ARG A 483 7.97 14.49 4.08
C ARG A 483 8.94 14.79 5.25
N PRO A 484 9.77 15.85 5.14
CA PRO A 484 10.93 16.04 6.02
C PRO A 484 10.58 16.04 7.51
N TRP A 485 9.42 16.59 7.89
CA TRP A 485 8.92 16.55 9.25
C TRP A 485 8.69 15.14 9.81
N MET A 486 8.18 14.22 8.98
CA MET A 486 7.97 12.83 9.36
C MET A 486 9.32 12.11 9.51
N GLU A 487 10.20 12.26 8.51
CA GLU A 487 11.54 11.66 8.50
C GLU A 487 12.41 12.11 9.68
N TYR A 488 12.24 13.37 10.07
CA TYR A 488 12.89 13.97 11.22
C TYR A 488 12.49 13.28 12.53
N ALA A 489 11.20 12.95 12.69
CA ALA A 489 10.61 12.45 13.93
C ALA A 489 10.65 10.91 14.07
N LEU A 490 10.92 10.15 13.00
CA LEU A 490 10.87 8.67 13.01
C LEU A 490 11.61 8.04 14.20
N LYS A 491 12.83 8.49 14.47
CA LYS A 491 13.68 7.93 15.53
C LYS A 491 13.11 8.13 16.93
N TYR A 492 12.36 9.20 17.16
CA TYR A 492 11.75 9.48 18.45
C TYR A 492 10.59 8.51 18.73
N PHE A 493 9.71 8.32 17.74
CA PHE A 493 8.50 7.51 17.91
C PHE A 493 8.75 6.00 17.79
N PHE A 494 9.73 5.59 16.99
CA PHE A 494 9.98 4.17 16.70
C PHE A 494 11.46 3.80 16.90
N PRO A 495 12.02 3.91 18.12
CA PRO A 495 13.45 3.70 18.37
C PRO A 495 13.87 2.22 18.37
N SER A 496 12.91 1.31 18.50
CA SER A 496 13.15 -0.11 18.70
C SER A 496 13.47 -0.83 17.40
N PHE A 497 14.51 -1.65 17.43
CA PHE A 497 14.90 -2.49 16.30
C PHE A 497 15.06 -3.95 16.72
N GLN A 498 14.68 -4.85 15.83
CA GLN A 498 14.93 -6.28 15.98
C GLN A 498 16.44 -6.57 15.87
N ALA A 499 16.87 -7.69 16.46
CA ALA A 499 18.23 -8.18 16.30
C ALA A 499 18.54 -8.41 14.81
N GLU A 500 19.75 -8.05 14.39
CA GLU A 500 20.13 -8.15 12.99
C GLU A 500 20.34 -9.61 12.60
N THR A 501 19.51 -10.10 11.68
CA THR A 501 19.71 -11.37 11.00
C THR A 501 19.90 -11.12 9.51
N ALA A 502 20.69 -11.98 8.85
CA ALA A 502 20.77 -11.95 7.40
C ALA A 502 19.37 -12.17 6.80
N PRO A 503 18.99 -11.46 5.72
CA PRO A 503 17.80 -11.80 4.98
C PRO A 503 17.86 -13.25 4.47
N ASP A 504 16.72 -13.93 4.47
CA ASP A 504 16.59 -15.21 3.80
C ASP A 504 16.91 -15.08 2.30
N ARG A 505 17.22 -16.19 1.65
CA ARG A 505 17.53 -16.17 0.21
C ARG A 505 16.29 -16.26 -0.67
N THR A 506 15.16 -16.66 -0.10
CA THR A 506 13.91 -16.88 -0.83
C THR A 506 12.75 -16.29 -0.05
N GLN A 507 11.80 -15.68 -0.76
CA GLN A 507 10.54 -15.20 -0.19
C GLN A 507 9.40 -15.51 -1.13
N ILE A 508 8.34 -16.11 -0.57
CA ILE A 508 7.10 -16.47 -1.28
C ILE A 508 5.94 -15.71 -0.64
N PHE A 509 5.10 -15.15 -1.50
CA PHE A 509 3.87 -14.45 -1.14
C PHE A 509 2.72 -15.11 -1.91
N PRO A 510 2.19 -16.27 -1.44
CA PRO A 510 1.23 -17.08 -2.18
C PRO A 510 -0.15 -16.42 -2.35
N VAL A 511 -0.59 -15.59 -1.41
CA VAL A 511 -1.83 -14.80 -1.49
C VAL A 511 -1.68 -13.68 -2.51
N ALA A 512 -0.53 -13.00 -2.49
CA ALA A 512 -0.23 -11.94 -3.46
C ALA A 512 0.13 -12.50 -4.85
N GLY A 513 0.60 -13.76 -4.91
CA GLY A 513 1.07 -14.43 -6.11
C GLY A 513 2.46 -13.95 -6.56
N TRP A 514 3.42 -13.85 -5.64
CA TRP A 514 4.81 -13.48 -5.95
C TRP A 514 5.81 -14.45 -5.36
N ALA A 515 6.94 -14.60 -6.03
CA ALA A 515 8.07 -15.36 -5.54
C ALA A 515 9.39 -14.75 -6.00
N MET A 516 10.35 -14.70 -5.08
CA MET A 516 11.68 -14.19 -5.31
C MET A 516 12.70 -15.14 -4.70
N GLY A 517 13.84 -15.31 -5.36
CA GLY A 517 14.92 -16.15 -4.86
C GLY A 517 16.28 -15.70 -5.38
N TYR A 518 17.29 -15.78 -4.52
CA TYR A 518 18.64 -15.29 -4.77
C TYR A 518 19.69 -16.27 -4.26
N SER A 519 20.85 -16.29 -4.89
CA SER A 519 22.00 -17.06 -4.40
C SER A 519 22.68 -16.40 -3.20
N GLN A 520 22.51 -15.09 -3.05
CA GLN A 520 23.01 -14.26 -1.95
C GLN A 520 21.91 -13.29 -1.45
N PRO A 521 22.00 -12.77 -0.21
CA PRO A 521 21.01 -11.82 0.32
C PRO A 521 20.79 -10.58 -0.56
N PRO A 522 19.54 -10.09 -0.73
CA PRO A 522 19.20 -9.01 -1.66
C PRO A 522 19.52 -7.59 -1.15
N ASP A 523 20.02 -7.44 0.08
CA ASP A 523 20.20 -6.15 0.78
C ASP A 523 21.52 -5.43 0.45
N ARG A 524 22.36 -5.98 -0.44
CA ARG A 524 23.71 -5.46 -0.75
C ARG A 524 24.01 -5.48 -2.24
N LEU A 525 24.70 -4.44 -2.71
CA LEU A 525 25.10 -4.34 -4.13
C LEU A 525 26.02 -5.49 -4.56
N GLU A 526 26.94 -5.91 -3.69
CA GLU A 526 27.89 -6.97 -4.03
C GLU A 526 27.18 -8.32 -4.24
N SER A 527 26.11 -8.56 -3.50
CA SER A 527 25.29 -9.76 -3.67
C SER A 527 24.57 -9.79 -5.01
N PHE A 528 24.15 -8.64 -5.54
CA PHE A 528 23.67 -8.54 -6.91
C PHE A 528 24.79 -8.75 -7.95
N ARG A 529 25.98 -8.22 -7.70
CA ARG A 529 27.15 -8.31 -8.60
C ARG A 529 27.75 -9.70 -8.74
N GLN A 530 27.68 -10.50 -7.69
CA GLN A 530 28.23 -11.85 -7.66
C GLN A 530 27.16 -12.94 -7.76
N GLY A 531 25.92 -12.58 -7.47
CA GLY A 531 24.83 -13.51 -7.31
C GLY A 531 24.03 -13.76 -8.58
N VAL A 532 23.08 -14.68 -8.43
CA VAL A 532 22.07 -15.06 -9.41
C VAL A 532 20.74 -14.99 -8.69
N GLY A 533 19.68 -14.55 -9.35
CA GLY A 533 18.36 -14.54 -8.73
C GLY A 533 17.22 -14.35 -9.70
N PHE A 534 16.01 -14.43 -9.18
CA PHE A 534 14.79 -14.28 -9.95
C PHE A 534 13.72 -13.53 -9.17
N VAL A 535 12.81 -12.93 -9.93
CA VAL A 535 11.49 -12.48 -9.47
C VAL A 535 10.47 -13.07 -10.43
N THR A 536 9.42 -13.73 -9.93
CA THR A 536 8.31 -14.25 -10.73
C THR A 536 6.99 -13.97 -10.04
N ASN A 537 5.90 -13.93 -10.81
CA ASN A 537 4.57 -13.69 -10.27
C ASN A 537 3.52 -14.60 -10.93
N CYS A 538 2.47 -14.95 -10.20
CA CYS A 538 1.23 -15.49 -10.74
C CYS A 538 0.09 -15.08 -9.80
N ARG A 539 -0.52 -13.94 -10.13
CA ARG A 539 -1.28 -13.13 -9.18
C ARG A 539 -2.77 -13.38 -9.31
N PRO A 540 -3.49 -13.62 -8.19
CA PRO A 540 -4.95 -13.74 -8.21
C PRO A 540 -5.67 -12.53 -8.80
N ARG A 541 -5.11 -11.33 -8.60
CA ARG A 541 -5.62 -10.06 -9.15
C ARG A 541 -5.26 -9.83 -10.62
N GLY A 542 -4.24 -10.53 -11.11
CA GLY A 542 -3.71 -10.40 -12.45
C GLY A 542 -3.27 -8.99 -12.83
N GLY A 543 -3.51 -8.61 -14.09
CA GLY A 543 -3.17 -7.30 -14.67
C GLY A 543 -3.97 -6.10 -14.16
N TYR A 544 -4.73 -6.23 -13.08
CA TYR A 544 -5.58 -5.16 -12.56
C TYR A 544 -4.82 -3.90 -12.11
N SER A 545 -5.41 -2.73 -12.39
CA SER A 545 -4.90 -1.41 -12.03
C SER A 545 -3.53 -1.12 -12.69
N ARG A 546 -2.48 -0.84 -11.91
CA ARG A 546 -1.14 -0.51 -12.44
C ARG A 546 -0.27 -1.73 -12.73
N SER A 547 -0.87 -2.92 -12.77
CA SER A 547 -0.20 -4.18 -13.07
C SER A 547 -0.19 -4.50 -14.55
N HIS A 548 0.78 -5.30 -14.99
CA HIS A 548 0.84 -5.81 -16.36
C HIS A 548 0.14 -7.17 -16.48
N GLN A 549 -0.26 -7.56 -17.70
CA GLN A 549 -0.80 -8.88 -18.04
C GLN A 549 0.34 -9.91 -18.14
N SER A 550 0.98 -10.19 -17.01
CA SER A 550 2.27 -10.88 -16.93
C SER A 550 2.30 -12.04 -15.93
N ASN A 551 1.15 -12.67 -15.65
CA ASN A 551 1.12 -13.86 -14.79
C ASN A 551 2.00 -14.97 -15.37
N GLY A 552 2.75 -15.66 -14.51
CA GLY A 552 3.82 -16.60 -14.84
C GLY A 552 5.06 -15.99 -15.49
N GLY A 553 5.11 -14.68 -15.72
CA GLY A 553 6.31 -13.99 -16.16
C GLY A 553 7.42 -14.07 -15.10
N PHE A 554 8.67 -13.91 -15.54
CA PHE A 554 9.82 -13.87 -14.65
C PHE A 554 10.85 -12.83 -15.10
N GLU A 555 11.65 -12.36 -14.15
CA GLU A 555 12.91 -11.65 -14.37
C GLU A 555 14.05 -12.48 -13.82
N LEU A 556 15.18 -12.50 -14.51
CA LEU A 556 16.40 -13.18 -14.09
C LEU A 556 17.54 -12.19 -13.98
N PHE A 557 18.30 -12.31 -12.91
CA PHE A 557 19.48 -11.52 -12.63
C PHE A 557 20.69 -12.45 -12.51
N ALA A 558 21.81 -12.07 -13.08
CA ALA A 558 23.08 -12.69 -12.75
C ALA A 558 24.25 -11.72 -12.91
N TYR A 559 25.21 -11.84 -12.01
CA TYR A 559 26.52 -11.19 -12.08
C TYR A 559 26.45 -9.68 -12.33
N GLY A 560 25.55 -9.00 -11.63
CA GLY A 560 25.37 -7.54 -11.70
C GLY A 560 24.53 -7.04 -12.88
N GLN A 561 23.86 -7.95 -13.60
CA GLN A 561 23.00 -7.61 -14.73
C GLN A 561 21.63 -8.27 -14.62
N THR A 562 20.61 -7.58 -15.11
CA THR A 562 19.34 -8.21 -15.48
C THR A 562 19.55 -8.87 -16.85
N ILE A 563 19.29 -10.17 -16.97
CA ILE A 563 19.55 -10.96 -18.20
C ILE A 563 18.26 -11.25 -18.95
N ALA A 564 17.19 -11.50 -18.21
CA ALA A 564 15.84 -11.62 -18.76
C ALA A 564 14.94 -10.66 -18.01
N THR A 565 14.27 -9.77 -18.74
CA THR A 565 13.37 -8.76 -18.17
C THR A 565 12.11 -8.65 -19.00
N GLY A 566 11.02 -8.22 -18.39
CA GLY A 566 9.80 -7.87 -19.11
C GLY A 566 9.78 -6.40 -19.53
N GLY A 567 8.77 -6.04 -20.32
CA GLY A 567 8.52 -4.69 -20.76
C GLY A 567 8.04 -3.82 -19.61
N SER A 568 8.59 -2.61 -19.56
CA SER A 568 8.06 -1.52 -18.76
C SER A 568 8.22 -0.23 -19.58
N SER A 569 7.61 0.87 -19.12
CA SER A 569 7.69 2.16 -19.81
C SER A 569 7.82 3.29 -18.79
N ARG A 570 8.03 4.52 -19.29
CA ARG A 570 7.94 5.74 -18.48
C ARG A 570 6.51 6.20 -18.27
N SER A 571 5.63 5.76 -19.15
CA SER A 571 4.27 6.24 -19.26
C SER A 571 3.34 5.41 -18.39
N ASN A 572 2.43 6.11 -17.73
CA ASN A 572 1.33 5.46 -17.07
C ASN A 572 0.43 4.77 -18.10
N ARG A 573 0.08 3.50 -17.88
CA ARG A 573 -0.75 2.68 -18.77
C ARG A 573 -0.26 2.48 -20.21
N ASP A 574 1.05 2.32 -20.41
CA ASP A 574 1.58 1.98 -21.73
C ASP A 574 1.07 0.62 -22.23
N VAL A 575 0.54 0.59 -23.45
CA VAL A 575 -0.11 -0.59 -24.01
C VAL A 575 0.85 -1.75 -24.30
N VAL A 576 2.10 -1.45 -24.67
CA VAL A 576 3.11 -2.47 -24.99
C VAL A 576 3.65 -3.06 -23.71
N ALA A 577 4.03 -2.23 -22.74
CA ALA A 577 4.52 -2.65 -21.43
C ALA A 577 3.50 -3.51 -20.67
N ARG A 578 2.21 -3.18 -20.79
CA ARG A 578 1.14 -3.95 -20.13
C ARG A 578 0.83 -5.27 -20.81
N SER A 579 1.06 -5.37 -22.12
CA SER A 579 0.77 -6.56 -22.92
C SER A 579 1.72 -7.70 -22.57
N SER A 580 1.19 -8.92 -22.51
CA SER A 580 1.98 -10.14 -22.31
C SER A 580 3.11 -10.30 -23.33
N GLN A 581 2.97 -9.72 -24.53
CA GLN A 581 3.99 -9.76 -25.59
C GLN A 581 5.32 -9.13 -25.19
N SER A 582 5.34 -8.29 -24.15
CA SER A 582 6.57 -7.69 -23.66
C SER A 582 7.20 -8.47 -22.49
N HIS A 583 6.62 -9.59 -22.05
CA HIS A 583 7.07 -10.33 -20.86
C HIS A 583 7.61 -11.73 -21.18
N ASN A 584 8.37 -12.30 -20.25
CA ASN A 584 8.95 -13.66 -20.37
C ASN A 584 7.89 -14.75 -20.16
N LEU A 585 7.04 -14.98 -21.17
CA LEU A 585 5.89 -15.89 -21.10
C LEU A 585 5.58 -16.57 -22.45
N VAL A 586 4.59 -17.46 -22.44
CA VAL A 586 4.07 -18.09 -23.66
C VAL A 586 2.87 -17.29 -24.21
N LEU A 587 2.88 -17.04 -25.52
CA LEU A 587 1.70 -16.61 -26.27
C LEU A 587 1.05 -17.82 -26.95
N ILE A 588 -0.26 -17.76 -27.14
CA ILE A 588 -1.03 -18.81 -27.83
C ILE A 588 -1.65 -18.19 -29.07
N ASN A 589 -1.30 -18.67 -30.25
CA ASN A 589 -1.60 -18.04 -31.55
C ASN A 589 -1.21 -16.55 -31.59
N GLY A 590 -0.07 -16.20 -30.99
CA GLY A 590 0.41 -14.81 -30.90
C GLY A 590 -0.34 -13.91 -29.90
N GLN A 591 -1.29 -14.46 -29.14
CA GLN A 591 -2.10 -13.72 -28.17
C GLN A 591 -1.64 -13.97 -26.74
N GLY A 592 -1.71 -12.90 -25.95
CA GLY A 592 -1.35 -12.89 -24.54
C GLY A 592 -2.49 -13.24 -23.60
N GLN A 593 -2.28 -12.87 -22.35
CA GLN A 593 -3.31 -12.83 -21.31
C GLN A 593 -4.27 -11.67 -21.59
N SER A 594 -5.51 -11.82 -21.15
CA SER A 594 -6.51 -10.77 -21.24
C SER A 594 -7.39 -10.82 -20.00
N GLU A 595 -7.68 -9.65 -19.44
CA GLU A 595 -8.45 -9.52 -18.21
C GLU A 595 -9.42 -8.34 -18.30
N ASN A 596 -10.69 -8.58 -17.99
CA ASN A 596 -11.69 -7.53 -17.83
C ASN A 596 -11.41 -6.80 -16.52
N GLU A 597 -10.67 -5.69 -16.56
CA GLU A 597 -10.25 -4.94 -15.37
C GLU A 597 -11.44 -4.46 -14.52
N GLY A 598 -12.59 -4.17 -15.13
CA GLY A 598 -13.76 -3.60 -14.45
C GLY A 598 -14.62 -4.63 -13.73
N ASN A 599 -14.80 -5.81 -14.33
CA ASN A 599 -15.61 -6.89 -13.77
C ASN A 599 -14.95 -8.24 -14.09
N PRO A 600 -14.26 -8.89 -13.13
CA PRO A 600 -13.56 -10.14 -13.41
C PRO A 600 -14.55 -11.27 -13.76
N ASP A 601 -14.38 -11.88 -14.92
CA ASP A 601 -15.22 -13.00 -15.38
C ASP A 601 -14.92 -14.30 -14.62
N PHE A 602 -13.74 -14.40 -14.00
CA PHE A 602 -13.27 -15.55 -13.24
C PHE A 602 -12.95 -15.16 -11.80
N PRO A 603 -13.02 -16.12 -10.85
CA PRO A 603 -12.64 -15.88 -9.45
C PRO A 603 -11.23 -15.33 -9.27
N ASN A 604 -10.27 -15.72 -10.11
CA ASN A 604 -8.90 -15.20 -10.10
C ASN A 604 -8.34 -15.19 -11.52
N ALA A 605 -7.28 -14.41 -11.73
CA ALA A 605 -6.51 -14.44 -12.97
C ALA A 605 -5.46 -15.56 -12.98
N GLY A 606 -4.69 -15.72 -11.90
CA GLY A 606 -3.74 -16.82 -11.73
C GLY A 606 -3.39 -17.02 -10.26
N ARG A 607 -2.62 -18.05 -9.93
CA ARG A 607 -2.20 -18.28 -8.55
C ARG A 607 -1.00 -19.21 -8.48
N ILE A 608 -0.23 -19.11 -7.39
CA ILE A 608 0.74 -20.13 -7.02
C ILE A 608 -0.05 -21.31 -6.43
N LEU A 609 0.03 -22.48 -7.07
CA LEU A 609 -0.60 -23.70 -6.57
C LEU A 609 0.23 -24.35 -5.48
N THR A 610 1.55 -24.30 -5.61
CA THR A 610 2.45 -24.95 -4.67
C THR A 610 3.87 -24.43 -4.85
N TRP A 611 4.67 -24.57 -3.80
CA TRP A 611 6.09 -24.26 -3.81
C TRP A 611 6.84 -25.16 -2.83
N LYS A 612 8.13 -25.35 -3.07
CA LYS A 612 9.02 -26.11 -2.20
C LYS A 612 10.41 -25.51 -2.25
N GLU A 613 11.01 -25.33 -1.09
CA GLU A 613 12.42 -24.96 -0.97
C GLU A 613 13.19 -26.11 -0.31
N LYS A 614 14.37 -26.39 -0.85
CA LYS A 614 15.33 -27.32 -0.30
C LYS A 614 16.71 -26.67 -0.33
N ARG A 615 17.34 -26.55 0.83
CA ARG A 615 18.71 -26.04 0.99
C ARG A 615 19.56 -27.11 1.70
N HIS A 616 20.88 -27.02 1.59
CA HIS A 616 21.90 -28.04 1.93
C HIS A 616 21.99 -28.50 3.41
N THR A 617 20.89 -28.49 4.16
CA THR A 617 20.73 -29.19 5.45
C THR A 617 20.18 -30.62 5.31
N ASP A 618 19.62 -30.98 4.15
CA ASP A 618 19.02 -32.30 3.89
C ASP A 618 19.96 -33.18 3.05
N THR A 619 20.33 -34.36 3.57
CA THR A 619 21.49 -35.17 3.13
C THR A 619 21.40 -35.82 1.75
N ASN A 620 20.33 -35.62 0.96
CA ASN A 620 20.16 -36.24 -0.36
C ASN A 620 19.64 -35.25 -1.41
N GLY A 621 20.44 -34.92 -2.44
CA GLY A 621 20.01 -34.14 -3.61
C GLY A 621 20.44 -32.67 -3.62
N PRO A 622 20.28 -31.95 -4.75
CA PRO A 622 20.76 -30.57 -4.87
C PRO A 622 19.77 -29.55 -4.28
N ASP A 623 20.29 -28.39 -3.89
CA ASP A 623 19.48 -27.23 -3.50
C ASP A 623 18.54 -26.80 -4.63
N PHE A 624 17.29 -26.49 -4.28
CA PHE A 624 16.34 -25.90 -5.22
C PHE A 624 15.27 -25.06 -4.54
N VAL A 625 14.72 -24.11 -5.31
CA VAL A 625 13.40 -23.51 -5.08
C VAL A 625 12.53 -23.94 -6.25
N HIS A 626 11.39 -24.57 -6.00
CA HIS A 626 10.41 -24.97 -7.00
C HIS A 626 9.07 -24.27 -6.75
N LEU A 627 8.42 -23.84 -7.82
CA LEU A 627 7.10 -23.26 -7.82
C LEU A 627 6.26 -23.87 -8.93
N CYS A 628 4.98 -24.09 -8.69
CA CYS A 628 3.99 -24.37 -9.73
C CYS A 628 2.87 -23.32 -9.66
N SER A 629 2.55 -22.74 -10.81
CA SER A 629 1.54 -21.70 -10.96
C SER A 629 0.43 -22.14 -11.91
N ASP A 630 -0.82 -21.81 -11.59
CA ASP A 630 -2.01 -21.97 -12.46
C ASP A 630 -2.28 -20.65 -13.19
N LEU A 631 -2.10 -20.66 -14.51
CA LEU A 631 -2.30 -19.51 -15.38
C LEU A 631 -3.59 -19.59 -16.19
N ARG A 632 -4.37 -20.67 -16.04
CA ARG A 632 -5.50 -20.97 -16.92
C ARG A 632 -6.42 -19.77 -17.11
N ASN A 633 -6.86 -19.14 -16.02
CA ASN A 633 -7.85 -18.06 -16.08
C ASN A 633 -7.32 -16.76 -16.73
N ALA A 634 -6.02 -16.46 -16.60
CA ALA A 634 -5.39 -15.28 -17.21
C ALA A 634 -5.46 -15.33 -18.75
N TYR A 635 -5.65 -16.54 -19.28
CA TYR A 635 -5.70 -16.87 -20.67
C TYR A 635 -7.13 -17.29 -21.10
N LEU A 636 -8.10 -17.52 -20.20
CA LEU A 636 -9.45 -17.93 -20.65
C LEU A 636 -10.28 -16.81 -21.28
N GLN A 637 -9.88 -15.55 -21.11
CA GLN A 637 -10.57 -14.44 -21.76
C GLN A 637 -10.26 -14.38 -23.26
N HIS A 638 -11.22 -13.87 -24.04
CA HIS A 638 -11.17 -13.80 -25.50
C HIS A 638 -9.77 -13.43 -26.02
N PRO A 639 -9.24 -14.16 -27.04
CA PRO A 639 -9.97 -15.03 -27.97
C PRO A 639 -9.84 -16.55 -27.77
N HIS A 640 -9.46 -17.09 -26.59
CA HIS A 640 -9.20 -18.54 -26.43
C HIS A 640 -10.10 -19.28 -25.44
N PRO A 641 -11.40 -19.42 -25.73
CA PRO A 641 -12.33 -20.13 -24.84
C PRO A 641 -12.05 -21.64 -24.74
N HIS A 642 -11.14 -22.19 -25.55
CA HIS A 642 -10.91 -23.63 -25.68
C HIS A 642 -9.64 -24.13 -24.97
N ARG A 643 -9.23 -23.53 -23.85
CA ARG A 643 -8.06 -24.00 -23.06
C ARG A 643 -8.50 -24.86 -21.88
N GLN A 644 -7.83 -26.00 -21.69
CA GLN A 644 -8.11 -26.90 -20.56
C GLN A 644 -7.17 -26.60 -19.39
N HIS A 645 -5.90 -26.34 -19.69
CA HIS A 645 -4.82 -26.39 -18.72
C HIS A 645 -3.67 -25.45 -19.10
N TYR A 646 -3.13 -24.73 -18.10
CA TYR A 646 -1.83 -24.07 -18.22
C TYR A 646 -1.19 -23.98 -16.84
N LEU A 647 -0.24 -24.87 -16.57
CA LEU A 647 0.66 -24.77 -15.44
C LEU A 647 2.06 -24.36 -15.87
N ARG A 648 2.71 -23.54 -15.05
CA ARG A 648 4.14 -23.24 -15.18
C ARG A 648 4.88 -23.72 -13.95
N HIS A 649 5.85 -24.59 -14.15
CA HIS A 649 6.82 -24.98 -13.16
C HIS A 649 8.06 -24.12 -13.32
N PHE A 650 8.48 -23.45 -12.25
CA PHE A 650 9.71 -22.65 -12.21
C PHE A 650 10.63 -23.25 -11.14
N MET A 651 11.88 -23.55 -11.50
CA MET A 651 12.88 -24.05 -10.57
C MET A 651 14.14 -23.21 -10.60
N PHE A 652 14.64 -22.83 -9.43
CA PHE A 652 15.97 -22.25 -9.24
C PHE A 652 16.86 -23.30 -8.56
N VAL A 653 17.80 -23.86 -9.30
CA VAL A 653 18.57 -25.06 -8.93
C VAL A 653 20.01 -24.68 -8.63
N ARG A 654 20.52 -25.16 -7.49
CA ARG A 654 21.90 -25.00 -7.00
C ARG A 654 22.36 -23.54 -6.99
N ASP A 655 21.44 -22.61 -6.74
CA ASP A 655 21.72 -21.18 -6.73
C ASP A 655 22.32 -20.62 -8.03
N ARG A 656 22.10 -21.31 -9.17
CA ARG A 656 22.81 -21.01 -10.43
C ARG A 656 21.96 -21.17 -11.69
N HIS A 657 21.05 -22.12 -11.72
CA HIS A 657 20.34 -22.50 -12.95
C HIS A 657 18.83 -22.32 -12.79
N PHE A 658 18.17 -21.99 -13.89
CA PHE A 658 16.73 -21.89 -13.96
C PHE A 658 16.18 -22.98 -14.87
N VAL A 659 15.11 -23.65 -14.44
CA VAL A 659 14.33 -24.55 -15.28
C VAL A 659 12.90 -24.03 -15.31
N VAL A 660 12.39 -23.77 -16.51
CA VAL A 660 11.00 -23.39 -16.74
C VAL A 660 10.35 -24.48 -17.57
N TYR A 661 9.29 -25.08 -17.04
CA TYR A 661 8.53 -26.14 -17.71
C TYR A 661 7.05 -25.73 -17.76
N ASP A 662 6.53 -25.56 -18.98
CA ASP A 662 5.14 -25.20 -19.24
C ASP A 662 4.34 -26.45 -19.61
N ASP A 663 3.36 -26.80 -18.78
CA ASP A 663 2.38 -27.85 -19.03
C ASP A 663 1.09 -27.19 -19.55
N LEU A 664 0.85 -27.37 -20.84
CA LEU A 664 -0.17 -26.68 -21.62
C LEU A 664 -1.05 -27.70 -22.34
N ALA A 665 -2.36 -27.61 -22.13
CA ALA A 665 -3.33 -28.40 -22.89
C ALA A 665 -4.53 -27.56 -23.35
N LEU A 666 -4.89 -27.75 -24.61
CA LEU A 666 -6.15 -27.24 -25.16
C LEU A 666 -7.27 -28.25 -24.92
N LEU A 667 -8.51 -27.79 -24.94
CA LEU A 667 -9.67 -28.69 -24.94
C LEU A 667 -9.62 -29.61 -26.18
N PRO A 668 -10.10 -30.86 -26.10
CA PRO A 668 -10.07 -31.80 -27.22
C PRO A 668 -10.70 -31.28 -28.52
N GLN A 669 -11.71 -30.43 -28.41
CA GLN A 669 -12.42 -29.80 -29.52
C GLN A 669 -11.74 -28.53 -30.07
N ALA A 670 -10.63 -28.09 -29.49
CA ALA A 670 -9.89 -26.93 -29.94
C ALA A 670 -9.10 -27.24 -31.22
N GLN A 671 -8.96 -26.26 -32.11
CA GLN A 671 -7.97 -26.35 -33.19
C GLN A 671 -6.55 -26.34 -32.60
N PRO A 672 -5.59 -27.05 -33.23
CA PRO A 672 -4.18 -26.93 -32.85
C PRO A 672 -3.74 -25.47 -32.77
N ALA A 673 -2.96 -25.12 -31.74
CA ALA A 673 -2.47 -23.76 -31.54
C ALA A 673 -0.95 -23.68 -31.68
N LEU A 674 -0.47 -22.53 -32.13
CA LEU A 674 0.93 -22.16 -32.08
C LEU A 674 1.25 -21.64 -30.68
N PHE A 675 2.29 -22.19 -30.05
CA PHE A 675 2.84 -21.69 -28.78
C PHE A 675 4.12 -20.90 -29.08
N SER A 676 4.12 -19.60 -28.79
CA SER A 676 5.31 -18.76 -28.92
C SER A 676 5.91 -18.54 -27.54
N CYS A 677 7.09 -19.08 -27.28
CA CYS A 677 7.84 -18.80 -26.06
C CYS A 677 8.66 -17.51 -26.27
N LEU A 678 8.45 -16.52 -25.42
CA LEU A 678 9.18 -15.26 -25.46
C LEU A 678 10.27 -15.24 -24.38
N PRO A 679 11.55 -15.42 -24.75
CA PRO A 679 12.65 -14.94 -23.93
C PRO A 679 12.95 -13.49 -24.34
N CYS A 680 12.46 -12.53 -23.56
CA CYS A 680 12.93 -11.15 -23.64
C CYS A 680 14.31 -11.08 -22.97
N ALA A 681 15.35 -11.41 -23.74
CA ALA A 681 16.73 -11.14 -23.36
C ALA A 681 17.00 -9.63 -23.55
N SER A 682 17.49 -8.96 -22.50
CA SER A 682 17.75 -7.51 -22.47
C SER A 682 19.14 -7.14 -22.97
#